data_AF-A0A1Y5F8T9-F1
#
_entry.id   AF-A0A1Y5F8T9-F1
#
_cell.length_a   1.000
_cell.length_b   1.000
_cell.length_c   1.000
_cell.angle_alpha   90.00
_cell.angle_beta   90.00
_cell.angle_gamma   90.00
#
_symmetry.space_group_name_H-M   'P 1'
#
loop_
_entity.id
_entity.type
_entity.pdbx_description
1 polymer ?
#
loop_
_entity_poly.entity_id
_entity_poly.type
_entity_poly.pdbx_seq_one_letter_code
_entity_poly.pdbx_strand_id
1 'polypeptide(L)'
;MTNNKKKNINWKLLPANLAMMSLLYNCSSVSTGPRYVADDSAGARSAYDTWGYLQQGATSYNANAVQVEGSNIDGFLSGVTWGAEKEASSGLVTRIMGPGGDDFKRYVAGLNDQDRKKFISDFLGNYVKDVNGYRTYKTEQGVKVDLASDVKDIDGNAKVIDLDQLRGVDYATADLSVLDEKFAKFVDMTDDRPMSFIKPTVKLKLFKAKMPGLEGTSFPKNYRSYLPNFGLAQKYIEDAHGHYGGVGGGWELGFVPQNSYAEFEEMVTWFRSELKNAGRLFQAPGHQRMVFKAHTQLPEAKLAELYRGIQALIIIDGIKGKTGIEKANYKGVQTDSGLASLRTQRGVIRLEGPRWKAGTHGVEFRAGTKDLKLARFYQTVLASRVSSNDYSGLSDIGSWKLWDGNIPTKSTLAQRHGITESVAEKALAKIREGNLKHEFTIPLWNWGDENNPILKGNKRAMVNSLSKDFFEQVAALESTGKTLEGDVRSLLRAWTKMTRLSEEVKRYIQPRRGLDMAEDLLQFNLPEGRHFVRNVVDVNTIDLGIEYSGKMPMMLNAEMTPDKMADNKKAWIQTFGDLTEDEREATVRNVAQDLSKSLGGDGVATKVVDGGGHGHGLELSYTIRDPQNRKWIVEWDGIGRTYTPNGDVIDGSARAGSIELVTPKFIPDVLEIDAVYDAFEKNNILPNLLSGGGHVNIDLAAFEGKPKELARFMTIFHENRSVMSLMFQHVNRVKTSEPIAISDTLSNKLKNFNGSEDELKKLLYNEQYYNTRYGRKSRYLQLDMSAYFQDVIPEQFVTDDFDIANPTVPWRRQFRVDPRIRKAEFRMFNAPRDTAESALQIRLVKAMLSKALNEEDTLSGAVQNTGHTDYLADTDKAYADLEKMCNQLGLNVDDYKPSVAEGLSETDLATRSIFFESYEQKMVVHPKQRGWGEAVNSRETPLNSTGRVWEPGAADELNTMTHQNRIEAAEEGARRRAAITPNRTVPVQFRRTDSCIDSIGPLL
;
A
#
# COMPACT_ATOMS: atom_id res chain seq x y z
N MET A 1 47.54 -23.64 32.22
CA MET A 1 47.48 -23.41 30.75
C MET A 1 46.02 -23.29 30.34
N THR A 2 45.54 -22.06 30.27
CA THR A 2 44.16 -21.67 29.95
C THR A 2 44.01 -21.43 28.45
N ASN A 3 43.21 -22.25 27.77
CA ASN A 3 42.85 -22.04 26.36
C ASN A 3 41.59 -21.18 26.25
N ASN A 4 41.79 -19.91 25.88
CA ASN A 4 40.77 -18.93 25.54
C ASN A 4 40.03 -19.32 24.25
N LYS A 5 38.77 -19.78 24.35
CA LYS A 5 37.83 -19.76 23.22
C LYS A 5 37.13 -18.40 23.18
N LYS A 6 37.56 -17.54 22.26
CA LYS A 6 36.87 -16.30 21.90
C LYS A 6 35.44 -16.62 21.49
N LYS A 7 34.46 -16.09 22.24
CA LYS A 7 33.05 -16.06 21.85
C LYS A 7 32.91 -15.12 20.65
N ASN A 8 32.52 -15.66 19.50
CA ASN A 8 32.02 -14.87 18.37
C ASN A 8 30.72 -14.17 18.80
N ILE A 9 30.82 -12.88 19.11
CA ILE A 9 29.66 -11.99 19.22
C ILE A 9 29.14 -11.80 17.79
N ASN A 10 27.93 -12.26 17.55
CA ASN A 10 27.30 -12.32 16.24
C ASN A 10 26.74 -10.92 15.88
N TRP A 11 27.57 -10.07 15.28
CA TRP A 11 27.25 -8.69 14.86
C TRP A 11 26.09 -8.58 13.85
N LYS A 12 25.62 -9.69 13.29
CA LYS A 12 24.46 -9.74 12.36
C LYS A 12 23.11 -9.51 13.02
N LEU A 13 23.02 -9.58 14.36
CA LEU A 13 21.78 -9.35 15.12
C LEU A 13 21.68 -7.92 15.67
N LEU A 14 22.73 -7.12 15.58
CA LEU A 14 22.74 -5.75 16.13
C LEU A 14 21.71 -4.82 15.46
N PRO A 15 21.54 -4.82 14.12
CA PRO A 15 20.54 -3.98 13.46
C PRO A 15 19.10 -4.43 13.77
N ALA A 16 18.88 -5.74 13.84
CA ALA A 16 17.58 -6.31 14.23
C ALA A 16 17.24 -6.01 15.69
N ASN A 17 18.24 -6.02 16.59
CA ASN A 17 18.07 -5.64 17.99
C ASN A 17 17.90 -4.12 18.17
N LEU A 18 18.52 -3.29 17.33
CA LEU A 18 18.33 -1.82 17.33
C LEU A 18 16.93 -1.44 16.81
N ALA A 19 16.44 -2.08 15.75
CA ALA A 19 15.07 -1.91 15.26
C ALA A 19 14.00 -2.45 16.23
N MET A 20 14.35 -3.44 17.05
CA MET A 20 13.48 -3.95 18.11
C MET A 20 13.52 -3.08 19.36
N MET A 21 14.68 -2.50 19.67
CA MET A 21 14.85 -1.54 20.76
C MET A 21 14.15 -0.21 20.45
N SER A 22 14.05 0.23 19.19
CA SER A 22 13.23 1.39 18.81
C SER A 22 11.73 1.09 18.91
N LEU A 23 11.28 -0.10 18.51
CA LEU A 23 9.90 -0.58 18.74
C LEU A 23 9.56 -0.71 20.23
N LEU A 24 10.53 -1.08 21.07
CA LEU A 24 10.36 -1.18 22.52
C LEU A 24 10.49 0.16 23.22
N TYR A 25 11.35 1.08 22.79
CA TYR A 25 11.38 2.45 23.35
C TYR A 25 10.08 3.20 23.01
N ASN A 26 9.57 3.08 21.78
CA ASN A 26 8.27 3.65 21.41
C ASN A 26 7.06 2.94 22.02
N CYS A 27 7.19 1.69 22.50
CA CYS A 27 6.11 0.97 23.21
C CYS A 27 6.25 0.97 24.74
N SER A 28 7.42 1.26 25.32
CA SER A 28 7.68 1.17 26.78
C SER A 28 7.84 2.51 27.47
N SER A 29 8.05 3.60 26.72
CA SER A 29 7.65 4.93 27.15
C SER A 29 6.42 5.34 26.34
N VAL A 30 5.23 4.96 26.82
CA VAL A 30 4.03 5.70 26.46
C VAL A 30 4.25 7.10 27.02
N SER A 31 4.73 8.01 26.18
CA SER A 31 4.64 9.43 26.45
C SER A 31 3.14 9.72 26.65
N THR A 32 2.76 9.88 27.90
CA THR A 32 1.55 10.60 28.33
C THR A 32 1.79 12.11 28.31
N GLY A 33 2.88 12.57 27.68
CA GLY A 33 3.15 13.98 27.44
C GLY A 33 1.97 14.65 26.72
N PRO A 34 1.83 15.98 26.84
CA PRO A 34 0.67 16.71 26.33
C PRO A 34 0.49 16.39 24.84
N ARG A 35 -0.58 15.65 24.54
CA ARG A 35 -0.99 15.32 23.19
C ARG A 35 -1.71 16.54 22.64
N TYR A 36 -1.11 17.14 21.62
CA TYR A 36 -1.59 18.39 21.07
C TYR A 36 -3.00 18.19 20.47
N VAL A 37 -3.92 19.04 20.89
CA VAL A 37 -5.12 19.32 20.09
C VAL A 37 -4.59 19.88 18.77
N ALA A 38 -4.88 19.22 17.66
CA ALA A 38 -4.54 19.78 16.36
C ALA A 38 -5.59 20.82 15.99
N ASP A 39 -5.37 22.08 16.38
CA ASP A 39 -5.71 23.23 15.54
C ASP A 39 -4.99 24.53 15.99
N ASP A 40 -3.66 24.60 15.87
CA ASP A 40 -2.92 25.88 15.96
C ASP A 40 -2.48 26.39 14.56
N SER A 41 -2.79 25.66 13.48
CA SER A 41 -2.51 26.12 12.12
C SER A 41 -3.66 27.02 11.65
N ALA A 42 -3.38 28.32 11.51
CA ALA A 42 -4.34 29.29 10.99
C ALA A 42 -4.87 28.91 9.59
N GLY A 43 -6.04 28.28 9.51
CA GLY A 43 -6.78 28.05 8.26
C GLY A 43 -7.53 26.71 8.20
N ALA A 44 -8.69 26.70 7.51
CA ALA A 44 -9.42 25.47 7.23
C ALA A 44 -8.62 24.57 6.28
N ARG A 45 -8.35 23.31 6.67
CA ARG A 45 -7.61 22.33 5.86
C ARG A 45 -8.51 21.63 4.84
N SER A 46 -7.98 21.36 3.65
CA SER A 46 -8.71 20.59 2.62
C SER A 46 -8.95 19.13 3.05
N ALA A 47 -9.88 18.43 2.40
CA ALA A 47 -10.09 16.99 2.63
C ALA A 47 -8.85 16.16 2.29
N TYR A 48 -8.02 16.60 1.34
CA TYR A 48 -6.80 15.90 0.96
C TYR A 48 -5.70 16.04 2.02
N ASP A 49 -5.51 17.25 2.56
CA ASP A 49 -4.47 17.48 3.58
C ASP A 49 -4.83 16.77 4.89
N THR A 50 -6.11 16.83 5.29
CA THR A 50 -6.61 16.06 6.43
C THR A 50 -6.46 14.55 6.21
N TRP A 51 -6.69 14.06 4.99
CA TRP A 51 -6.46 12.65 4.64
C TRP A 51 -4.99 12.26 4.79
N GLY A 52 -4.05 13.05 4.23
CA GLY A 52 -2.61 12.82 4.38
C GLY A 52 -2.16 12.83 5.84
N TYR A 53 -2.70 13.75 6.63
CA TYR A 53 -2.45 13.83 8.08
C TYR A 53 -2.94 12.59 8.85
N LEU A 54 -4.12 12.07 8.49
CA LEU A 54 -4.63 10.83 9.08
C LEU A 54 -3.78 9.62 8.68
N GLN A 55 -3.23 9.58 7.46
CA GLN A 55 -2.26 8.54 7.06
C GLN A 55 -0.96 8.61 7.86
N GLN A 56 -0.47 9.82 8.16
CA GLN A 56 0.67 10.03 9.05
C GLN A 56 0.37 9.49 10.45
N GLY A 57 -0.79 9.83 11.01
CA GLY A 57 -1.22 9.34 12.31
C GLY A 57 -1.26 7.80 12.38
N ALA A 58 -1.66 7.14 11.29
CA ALA A 58 -1.76 5.68 11.22
C ALA A 58 -0.41 4.94 11.27
N THR A 59 0.71 5.63 11.00
CA THR A 59 2.05 5.03 10.94
C THR A 59 2.99 5.52 12.04
N SER A 60 2.93 6.82 12.35
CA SER A 60 3.72 7.43 13.43
C SER A 60 3.08 7.28 14.82
N TYR A 61 1.80 6.90 14.88
CA TYR A 61 0.95 6.96 16.08
C TYR A 61 0.91 8.35 16.73
N ASN A 62 1.17 9.42 15.96
CA ASN A 62 1.01 10.78 16.43
C ASN A 62 -0.49 11.09 16.63
N ALA A 63 -0.91 11.18 17.90
CA ALA A 63 -2.28 11.26 18.35
C ALA A 63 -2.90 12.63 18.13
N ASN A 64 -3.29 12.90 16.88
CA ASN A 64 -3.88 14.17 16.50
C ASN A 64 -5.38 14.03 16.27
N ALA A 65 -6.16 14.74 17.08
CA ALA A 65 -7.60 14.85 16.93
C ALA A 65 -7.98 15.66 15.70
N VAL A 66 -9.12 15.36 15.09
CA VAL A 66 -9.65 16.10 13.94
C VAL A 66 -10.99 16.73 14.33
N GLN A 67 -11.17 18.01 14.03
CA GLN A 67 -12.38 18.78 14.34
C GLN A 67 -13.33 18.86 13.13
N VAL A 68 -14.60 19.21 13.40
CA VAL A 68 -15.60 19.56 12.38
C VAL A 68 -16.06 20.98 12.70
N GLU A 69 -15.91 21.93 11.77
CA GLU A 69 -16.17 23.37 12.02
C GLU A 69 -15.41 23.94 13.23
N GLY A 70 -14.13 23.56 13.41
CA GLY A 70 -13.35 23.98 14.60
C GLY A 70 -13.95 23.50 15.93
N SER A 71 -14.88 22.55 15.89
CA SER A 71 -15.65 22.09 17.04
C SER A 71 -15.43 20.61 17.34
N ASN A 72 -15.55 20.27 18.62
CA ASN A 72 -15.53 18.89 19.12
C ASN A 72 -16.95 18.34 19.30
N ILE A 73 -17.05 17.02 19.39
CA ILE A 73 -18.22 16.34 19.95
C ILE A 73 -18.20 16.58 21.46
N ASP A 74 -19.35 16.91 22.06
CA ASP A 74 -19.45 17.09 23.52
C ASP A 74 -18.79 15.93 24.27
N GLY A 75 -17.97 16.21 25.28
CA GLY A 75 -17.28 15.21 26.08
C GLY A 75 -16.11 14.49 25.39
N PHE A 76 -15.75 14.88 24.17
CA PHE A 76 -14.57 14.42 23.46
C PHE A 76 -13.66 15.60 23.10
N LEU A 77 -12.40 15.29 22.79
CA LEU A 77 -11.41 16.28 22.36
C LEU A 77 -11.35 16.41 20.83
N SER A 78 -12.30 15.79 20.11
CA SER A 78 -12.33 15.72 18.66
C SER A 78 -13.74 15.86 18.09
N GLY A 79 -13.83 16.31 16.85
CA GLY A 79 -15.06 16.33 16.04
C GLY A 79 -15.38 14.98 15.38
N VAL A 80 -14.40 14.05 15.34
CA VAL A 80 -14.53 12.68 14.85
C VAL A 80 -13.90 11.71 15.86
N THR A 81 -14.59 10.62 16.19
CA THR A 81 -14.11 9.58 17.12
C THR A 81 -14.22 8.19 16.50
N TRP A 82 -13.39 7.26 17.01
CA TRP A 82 -13.32 5.88 16.53
C TRP A 82 -13.52 4.89 17.67
N GLY A 83 -14.50 4.00 17.54
CA GLY A 83 -14.80 2.95 18.50
C GLY A 83 -14.66 1.56 17.89
N ALA A 84 -14.63 0.53 18.73
CA ALA A 84 -14.59 -0.85 18.26
C ALA A 84 -15.28 -1.81 19.22
N GLU A 85 -15.68 -2.97 18.68
CA GLU A 85 -16.13 -4.13 19.45
C GLU A 85 -15.48 -5.40 18.93
N LYS A 86 -15.19 -6.33 19.86
CA LYS A 86 -14.68 -7.66 19.53
C LYS A 86 -15.42 -8.77 20.26
N GLU A 87 -16.00 -9.66 19.47
CA GLU A 87 -16.49 -10.96 19.93
C GLU A 87 -15.44 -12.06 19.69
N ALA A 88 -15.22 -12.94 20.67
CA ALA A 88 -14.42 -14.16 20.53
C ALA A 88 -14.68 -15.18 21.65
N SER A 89 -14.16 -16.41 21.48
CA SER A 89 -14.30 -17.50 22.48
C SER A 89 -12.93 -18.07 22.86
N SER A 90 -12.03 -17.21 23.37
CA SER A 90 -10.63 -17.58 23.64
C SER A 90 -10.19 -17.23 25.06
N GLY A 91 -9.45 -18.14 25.71
CA GLY A 91 -8.79 -17.88 26.99
C GLY A 91 -7.64 -16.87 26.93
N LEU A 92 -7.24 -16.45 25.72
CA LEU A 92 -6.26 -15.39 25.53
C LEU A 92 -6.71 -14.06 26.14
N VAL A 93 -8.02 -13.84 26.33
CA VAL A 93 -8.58 -12.66 27.02
C VAL A 93 -7.95 -12.42 28.39
N THR A 94 -7.49 -13.48 29.06
CA THR A 94 -6.80 -13.37 30.35
C THR A 94 -5.51 -12.53 30.29
N ARG A 95 -4.92 -12.35 29.11
CA ARG A 95 -3.74 -11.49 28.92
C ARG A 95 -4.04 -10.02 29.12
N ILE A 96 -5.26 -9.58 28.79
CA ILE A 96 -5.68 -8.19 28.83
C ILE A 96 -6.65 -7.87 29.97
N MET A 97 -7.34 -8.85 30.53
CA MET A 97 -8.28 -8.65 31.65
C MET A 97 -8.51 -9.96 32.42
N GLY A 98 -9.12 -9.91 33.59
CA GLY A 98 -9.43 -11.11 34.38
C GLY A 98 -10.45 -10.84 35.47
N PRO A 99 -10.90 -11.88 36.21
CA PRO A 99 -11.81 -11.67 37.33
C PRO A 99 -11.17 -10.73 38.36
N GLY A 100 -12.01 -9.90 38.98
CA GLY A 100 -11.61 -9.15 40.18
C GLY A 100 -11.08 -10.06 41.28
N GLY A 101 -10.35 -9.50 42.23
CA GLY A 101 -9.79 -10.17 43.39
C GLY A 101 -10.84 -10.91 44.21
N ASP A 102 -12.00 -10.31 44.47
CA ASP A 102 -13.08 -10.96 45.21
C ASP A 102 -13.64 -12.19 44.49
N ASP A 103 -13.88 -12.08 43.18
CA ASP A 103 -14.33 -13.22 42.37
C ASP A 103 -13.26 -14.32 42.28
N PHE A 104 -11.98 -13.93 42.26
CA PHE A 104 -10.87 -14.88 42.26
C PHE A 104 -10.74 -15.60 43.61
N LYS A 105 -10.86 -14.88 44.74
CA LYS A 105 -10.92 -15.45 46.09
C LYS A 105 -12.11 -16.39 46.23
N ARG A 106 -13.30 -15.96 45.81
CA ARG A 106 -14.55 -16.74 45.93
C ARG A 106 -14.47 -18.03 45.11
N TYR A 107 -13.86 -17.98 43.93
CA TYR A 107 -13.61 -19.17 43.11
C TYR A 107 -12.73 -20.19 43.83
N VAL A 108 -11.61 -19.74 44.41
CA VAL A 108 -10.68 -20.62 45.12
C VAL A 108 -11.28 -21.14 46.42
N ALA A 109 -12.02 -20.32 47.16
CA ALA A 109 -12.73 -20.71 48.37
C ALA A 109 -13.87 -21.72 48.12
N GLY A 110 -14.42 -21.75 46.90
CA GLY A 110 -15.45 -22.72 46.49
C GLY A 110 -14.92 -24.11 46.14
N LEU A 111 -13.60 -24.31 46.12
CA LEU A 111 -12.98 -25.63 45.95
C LEU A 111 -13.13 -26.46 47.23
N ASN A 112 -13.17 -27.78 47.12
CA ASN A 112 -13.06 -28.63 48.31
C ASN A 112 -11.67 -28.48 48.97
N ASP A 113 -11.55 -28.81 50.25
CA ASP A 113 -10.33 -28.55 51.03
C ASP A 113 -9.07 -29.18 50.44
N GLN A 114 -9.16 -30.39 49.89
CA GLN A 114 -8.03 -31.08 49.30
C GLN A 114 -7.53 -30.38 48.03
N ASP A 115 -8.45 -30.03 47.13
CA ASP A 115 -8.16 -29.35 45.87
C ASP A 115 -7.71 -27.90 46.09
N ARG A 116 -8.33 -27.21 47.05
CA ARG A 116 -7.94 -25.87 47.50
C ARG A 116 -6.51 -25.85 48.05
N LYS A 117 -6.19 -26.79 48.96
CA LYS A 117 -4.84 -26.96 49.50
C LYS A 117 -3.82 -27.22 48.39
N LYS A 118 -4.14 -28.13 47.47
CA LYS A 118 -3.30 -28.48 46.31
C LYS A 118 -3.05 -27.26 45.40
N PHE A 119 -4.08 -26.49 45.10
CA PHE A 119 -3.98 -25.29 44.26
C PHE A 119 -3.14 -24.19 44.89
N ILE A 120 -3.47 -23.78 46.11
CA ILE A 120 -2.79 -22.66 46.76
C ILE A 120 -1.31 -22.99 47.02
N SER A 121 -1.02 -24.22 47.46
CA SER A 121 0.36 -24.71 47.64
C SER A 121 1.16 -24.61 46.34
N ASP A 122 0.63 -25.12 45.22
CA ASP A 122 1.31 -25.03 43.92
C ASP A 122 1.46 -23.57 43.45
N PHE A 123 0.39 -22.78 43.58
CA PHE A 123 0.36 -21.41 43.09
C PHE A 123 1.38 -20.52 43.82
N LEU A 124 1.29 -20.41 45.15
CA LEU A 124 2.19 -19.55 45.93
C LEU A 124 3.63 -20.09 45.93
N GLY A 125 3.80 -21.41 46.02
CA GLY A 125 5.11 -22.05 45.97
C GLY A 125 5.86 -21.80 44.65
N ASN A 126 5.15 -21.71 43.52
CA ASN A 126 5.75 -21.30 42.24
C ASN A 126 5.76 -19.79 42.02
N TYR A 127 4.90 -19.02 42.69
CA TYR A 127 4.88 -17.56 42.58
C TYR A 127 6.15 -16.92 43.18
N VAL A 128 6.60 -17.39 44.35
CA VAL A 128 7.76 -16.81 45.05
C VAL A 128 9.10 -17.09 44.36
N LYS A 129 9.17 -18.07 43.44
CA LYS A 129 10.38 -18.44 42.69
C LYS A 129 10.83 -17.32 41.74
N ASP A 130 12.11 -16.94 41.80
CA ASP A 130 12.72 -15.93 40.92
C ASP A 130 13.05 -16.46 39.51
N VAL A 131 13.14 -17.79 39.34
CA VAL A 131 13.41 -18.42 38.03
C VAL A 131 12.38 -19.51 37.77
N ASN A 132 11.83 -19.52 36.55
CA ASN A 132 10.76 -20.43 36.11
C ASN A 132 9.45 -20.35 36.92
N GLY A 133 9.32 -19.37 37.82
CA GLY A 133 8.13 -19.15 38.65
C GLY A 133 6.93 -18.60 37.90
N TYR A 134 5.80 -18.40 38.58
CA TYR A 134 4.53 -17.97 37.96
C TYR A 134 4.46 -16.47 37.64
N ARG A 135 5.37 -15.66 38.16
CA ARG A 135 5.49 -14.21 37.87
C ARG A 135 6.61 -13.86 36.89
N THR A 136 7.62 -14.70 36.75
CA THR A 136 8.81 -14.42 35.93
C THR A 136 8.76 -15.12 34.57
N TYR A 137 9.12 -14.43 33.50
CA TYR A 137 9.31 -15.03 32.17
C TYR A 137 10.32 -14.24 31.33
N LYS A 138 10.69 -14.80 30.17
CA LYS A 138 11.44 -14.06 29.14
C LYS A 138 10.50 -13.75 27.98
N THR A 139 10.56 -12.53 27.48
CA THR A 139 9.85 -12.14 26.26
C THR A 139 10.43 -12.89 25.04
N GLU A 140 9.78 -12.80 23.88
CA GLU A 140 10.32 -13.35 22.62
C GLU A 140 11.70 -12.75 22.28
N GLN A 141 11.99 -11.56 22.82
CA GLN A 141 13.23 -10.79 22.67
C GLN A 141 14.29 -11.15 23.72
N GLY A 142 14.00 -12.08 24.63
CA GLY A 142 14.91 -12.52 25.68
C GLY A 142 15.00 -11.59 26.89
N VAL A 143 14.18 -10.53 26.95
CA VAL A 143 14.10 -9.63 28.11
C VAL A 143 13.45 -10.36 29.29
N LYS A 144 14.12 -10.38 30.46
CA LYS A 144 13.53 -10.91 31.70
C LYS A 144 12.45 -9.93 32.18
N VAL A 145 11.27 -10.46 32.45
CA VAL A 145 10.15 -9.74 33.09
C VAL A 145 9.86 -10.40 34.42
N ASP A 146 9.76 -9.61 35.48
CA ASP A 146 9.25 -10.00 36.79
C ASP A 146 8.00 -9.18 37.11
N LEU A 147 6.84 -9.83 37.00
CA LEU A 147 5.56 -9.17 37.19
C LEU A 147 5.31 -8.66 38.62
N ALA A 148 6.13 -9.03 39.62
CA ALA A 148 6.01 -8.41 40.95
C ALA A 148 6.61 -7.00 41.02
N SER A 149 7.53 -6.64 40.12
CA SER A 149 8.21 -5.33 40.11
C SER A 149 7.93 -4.50 38.87
N ASP A 150 7.63 -5.15 37.74
CA ASP A 150 7.62 -4.51 36.42
C ASP A 150 6.23 -4.02 36.00
N VAL A 151 5.18 -4.31 36.77
CA VAL A 151 3.80 -3.88 36.48
C VAL A 151 3.64 -2.40 36.79
N LYS A 152 3.10 -1.67 35.82
CA LYS A 152 2.76 -0.24 35.94
C LYS A 152 1.31 -0.01 35.54
N ASP A 153 0.65 0.92 36.21
CA ASP A 153 -0.66 1.40 35.77
C ASP A 153 -0.54 2.33 34.55
N ILE A 154 -1.69 2.81 34.07
CA ILE A 154 -1.78 3.70 32.90
C ILE A 154 -1.00 5.02 33.07
N ASP A 155 -0.85 5.50 34.31
CA ASP A 155 -0.12 6.74 34.61
C ASP A 155 1.38 6.50 34.82
N GLY A 156 1.83 5.24 34.69
CA GLY A 156 3.21 4.83 34.84
C GLY A 156 3.63 4.57 36.30
N ASN A 157 2.70 4.59 37.25
CA ASN A 157 3.01 4.28 38.65
C ASN A 157 3.28 2.78 38.80
N ALA A 158 4.34 2.44 39.51
CA ALA A 158 4.68 1.06 39.80
C ALA A 158 3.63 0.42 40.73
N LYS A 159 3.16 -0.76 40.37
CA LYS A 159 2.29 -1.61 41.20
C LYS A 159 3.10 -2.82 41.62
N VAL A 160 3.53 -2.86 42.88
CA VAL A 160 4.54 -3.81 43.37
C VAL A 160 3.91 -4.82 44.31
N ILE A 161 4.25 -6.10 44.14
CA ILE A 161 3.92 -7.16 45.10
C ILE A 161 5.08 -7.31 46.08
N ASP A 162 4.81 -7.08 47.37
CA ASP A 162 5.77 -7.31 48.44
C ASP A 162 5.94 -8.83 48.67
N LEU A 163 7.03 -9.37 48.13
CA LEU A 163 7.33 -10.80 48.24
C LEU A 163 7.68 -11.24 49.65
N ASP A 164 8.15 -10.33 50.51
CA ASP A 164 8.54 -10.70 51.88
C ASP A 164 7.30 -11.09 52.69
N GLN A 165 6.13 -10.55 52.34
CA GLN A 165 4.84 -10.97 52.90
C GLN A 165 4.44 -12.40 52.50
N LEU A 166 5.02 -12.94 51.42
CA LEU A 166 4.80 -14.29 50.90
C LEU A 166 5.99 -15.24 51.15
N ARG A 167 7.09 -14.78 51.75
CA ARG A 167 8.26 -15.61 52.08
C ARG A 167 8.16 -16.17 53.50
N GLY A 168 9.06 -17.11 53.84
CA GLY A 168 9.13 -17.71 55.17
C GLY A 168 8.09 -18.79 55.47
N VAL A 169 7.33 -19.24 54.46
CA VAL A 169 6.37 -20.35 54.57
C VAL A 169 6.81 -21.48 53.64
N ASP A 170 6.86 -22.71 54.16
CA ASP A 170 6.95 -23.91 53.32
C ASP A 170 5.55 -24.29 52.82
N TYR A 171 5.21 -23.79 51.63
CA TYR A 171 3.90 -23.98 51.02
C TYR A 171 3.53 -25.45 50.79
N ALA A 172 4.51 -26.36 50.68
CA ALA A 172 4.24 -27.78 50.46
C ALA A 172 3.66 -28.48 51.69
N THR A 173 4.01 -28.00 52.89
CA THR A 173 3.65 -28.63 54.17
C THR A 173 2.68 -27.79 55.01
N ALA A 174 2.46 -26.52 54.66
CA ALA A 174 1.58 -25.61 55.38
C ALA A 174 0.11 -26.10 55.50
N ASP A 175 -0.54 -25.71 56.60
CA ASP A 175 -1.97 -25.95 56.82
C ASP A 175 -2.85 -25.06 55.96
N LEU A 176 -4.08 -25.51 55.68
CA LEU A 176 -5.00 -24.83 54.78
C LEU A 176 -5.34 -23.40 55.25
N SER A 177 -5.44 -23.15 56.55
CA SER A 177 -5.67 -21.81 57.11
C SER A 177 -4.53 -20.83 56.78
N VAL A 178 -3.27 -21.28 56.87
CA VAL A 178 -2.08 -20.49 56.52
C VAL A 178 -2.04 -20.24 55.01
N LEU A 179 -2.39 -21.25 54.21
CA LEU A 179 -2.48 -21.13 52.76
C LEU A 179 -3.55 -20.12 52.34
N ASP A 180 -4.76 -20.20 52.90
CA ASP A 180 -5.85 -19.27 52.63
C ASP A 180 -5.46 -17.83 53.01
N GLU A 181 -4.83 -17.63 54.17
CA GLU A 181 -4.33 -16.31 54.60
C GLU A 181 -3.33 -15.72 53.61
N LYS A 182 -2.32 -16.51 53.20
CA LYS A 182 -1.29 -16.05 52.26
C LYS A 182 -1.84 -15.81 50.86
N PHE A 183 -2.82 -16.60 50.42
CA PHE A 183 -3.49 -16.40 49.14
C PHE A 183 -4.34 -15.13 49.15
N ALA A 184 -5.10 -14.88 50.23
CA ALA A 184 -5.84 -13.64 50.40
C ALA A 184 -4.89 -12.43 50.36
N LYS A 185 -3.77 -12.51 51.07
CA LYS A 185 -2.74 -11.47 51.10
C LYS A 185 -2.11 -11.21 49.74
N PHE A 186 -1.86 -12.25 48.94
CA PHE A 186 -1.45 -12.10 47.55
C PHE A 186 -2.47 -11.28 46.76
N VAL A 187 -3.77 -11.64 46.83
CA VAL A 187 -4.81 -10.93 46.08
C VAL A 187 -4.97 -9.49 46.56
N ASP A 188 -4.86 -9.22 47.85
CA ASP A 188 -4.96 -7.85 48.41
C ASP A 188 -3.89 -6.91 47.86
N MET A 189 -2.67 -7.41 47.61
CA MET A 189 -1.59 -6.63 47.02
C MET A 189 -1.79 -6.35 45.51
N THR A 190 -2.77 -6.98 44.85
CA THR A 190 -2.98 -6.85 43.40
C THR A 190 -3.90 -5.69 43.00
N ASP A 191 -4.44 -4.94 43.98
CA ASP A 191 -5.36 -3.82 43.73
C ASP A 191 -6.52 -4.26 42.81
N ASP A 192 -7.13 -5.37 43.21
CA ASP A 192 -8.23 -6.10 42.55
C ASP A 192 -7.94 -6.68 41.16
N ARG A 193 -6.69 -6.63 40.68
CA ARG A 193 -6.30 -7.06 39.31
C ARG A 193 -5.27 -8.20 39.32
N PRO A 194 -5.61 -9.38 39.86
CA PRO A 194 -4.66 -10.48 40.07
C PRO A 194 -4.00 -10.97 38.78
N MET A 195 -4.72 -10.93 37.65
CA MET A 195 -4.16 -11.34 36.36
C MET A 195 -3.04 -10.44 35.86
N SER A 196 -2.87 -9.20 36.34
CA SER A 196 -1.72 -8.35 35.96
C SER A 196 -0.39 -8.94 36.43
N PHE A 197 -0.41 -9.71 37.52
CA PHE A 197 0.78 -10.18 38.24
C PHE A 197 1.18 -11.62 37.90
N ILE A 198 0.49 -12.25 36.94
CA ILE A 198 0.64 -13.67 36.60
C ILE A 198 1.13 -13.79 35.16
N LYS A 199 2.12 -14.62 34.87
CA LYS A 199 2.66 -14.72 33.50
C LYS A 199 1.64 -15.34 32.52
N PRO A 200 1.64 -14.96 31.23
CA PRO A 200 0.60 -15.36 30.27
C PRO A 200 0.31 -16.87 30.16
N THR A 201 1.34 -17.71 30.27
CA THR A 201 1.17 -19.17 30.20
C THR A 201 0.41 -19.74 31.40
N VAL A 202 0.55 -19.12 32.57
CA VAL A 202 -0.17 -19.50 33.79
C VAL A 202 -1.60 -18.98 33.74
N LYS A 203 -1.82 -17.74 33.28
CA LYS A 203 -3.19 -17.21 33.06
C LYS A 203 -4.04 -18.14 32.20
N LEU A 204 -3.47 -18.67 31.12
CA LEU A 204 -4.16 -19.61 30.23
C LEU A 204 -4.46 -20.96 30.90
N LYS A 205 -3.58 -21.44 31.79
CA LYS A 205 -3.82 -22.67 32.57
C LYS A 205 -4.92 -22.46 33.61
N LEU A 206 -4.93 -21.32 34.30
CA LEU A 206 -6.02 -20.91 35.21
C LEU A 206 -7.35 -20.88 34.47
N PHE A 207 -7.43 -20.16 33.34
CA PHE A 207 -8.64 -20.06 32.52
C PHE A 207 -9.18 -21.42 32.06
N LYS A 208 -8.28 -22.37 31.76
CA LYS A 208 -8.62 -23.73 31.32
C LYS A 208 -8.84 -24.69 32.48
N ALA A 209 -8.74 -24.25 33.74
CA ALA A 209 -8.80 -25.09 34.93
C ALA A 209 -7.82 -26.28 34.87
N LYS A 210 -6.58 -26.01 34.42
CA LYS A 210 -5.51 -27.01 34.25
C LYS A 210 -4.34 -26.83 35.24
N MET A 211 -4.55 -26.05 36.29
CA MET A 211 -3.60 -25.95 37.40
C MET A 211 -3.88 -27.08 38.40
N PRO A 212 -2.87 -27.54 39.15
CA PRO A 212 -3.08 -28.49 40.24
C PRO A 212 -4.21 -28.03 41.17
N GLY A 213 -5.19 -28.88 41.44
CA GLY A 213 -6.33 -28.56 42.33
C GLY A 213 -7.47 -27.80 41.63
N LEU A 214 -7.35 -27.47 40.35
CA LEU A 214 -8.45 -26.90 39.56
C LEU A 214 -9.04 -27.92 38.58
N GLU A 215 -8.53 -29.14 38.51
CA GLU A 215 -8.98 -30.11 37.50
C GLU A 215 -10.49 -30.40 37.62
N GLY A 216 -11.25 -30.25 36.52
CA GLY A 216 -12.70 -30.48 36.51
C GLY A 216 -13.55 -29.30 36.99
N THR A 217 -12.94 -28.18 37.39
CA THR A 217 -13.64 -26.96 37.83
C THR A 217 -13.90 -26.00 36.65
N SER A 218 -14.75 -24.99 36.87
CA SER A 218 -15.05 -23.96 35.87
C SER A 218 -14.54 -22.60 36.32
N PHE A 219 -13.41 -22.17 35.74
CA PHE A 219 -12.87 -20.83 35.99
C PHE A 219 -13.95 -19.75 35.77
N PRO A 220 -14.03 -18.68 36.58
CA PRO A 220 -15.10 -17.69 36.48
C PRO A 220 -15.14 -17.06 35.09
N LYS A 221 -16.27 -17.18 34.38
CA LYS A 221 -16.50 -16.58 33.05
C LYS A 221 -17.58 -15.50 33.08
N ASN A 222 -17.79 -14.88 34.24
CA ASN A 222 -18.61 -13.68 34.34
C ASN A 222 -17.80 -12.49 33.80
N TYR A 223 -17.78 -12.33 32.48
CA TYR A 223 -16.98 -11.27 31.86
C TYR A 223 -17.40 -9.85 32.30
N ARG A 224 -18.63 -9.67 32.82
CA ARG A 224 -19.09 -8.38 33.37
C ARG A 224 -18.36 -7.99 34.66
N SER A 225 -17.80 -8.95 35.40
CA SER A 225 -17.00 -8.67 36.61
C SER A 225 -15.50 -8.74 36.34
N TYR A 226 -15.09 -8.89 35.08
CA TYR A 226 -13.69 -8.84 34.74
C TYR A 226 -13.19 -7.40 34.72
N LEU A 227 -12.01 -7.19 35.28
CA LEU A 227 -11.30 -5.92 35.25
C LEU A 227 -10.17 -5.96 34.22
N PRO A 228 -9.94 -4.87 33.47
CA PRO A 228 -8.75 -4.72 32.65
C PRO A 228 -7.48 -4.82 33.49
N ASN A 229 -6.47 -5.53 32.97
CA ASN A 229 -5.15 -5.58 33.57
C ASN A 229 -4.50 -4.18 33.55
N PHE A 230 -3.53 -3.93 34.43
CA PHE A 230 -2.80 -2.66 34.47
C PHE A 230 -2.14 -2.29 33.12
N GLY A 231 -2.02 -1.00 32.85
CA GLY A 231 -1.38 -0.45 31.65
C GLY A 231 -2.37 -0.24 30.49
N LEU A 232 -1.98 -0.63 29.26
CA LEU A 232 -2.76 -0.34 28.04
C LEU A 232 -4.17 -0.95 28.04
N ALA A 233 -4.41 -2.04 28.78
CA ALA A 233 -5.77 -2.57 28.89
C ALA A 233 -6.70 -1.62 29.67
N GLN A 234 -6.21 -0.90 30.69
CA GLN A 234 -6.98 0.16 31.37
C GLN A 234 -7.30 1.33 30.44
N LYS A 235 -6.41 1.64 29.50
CA LYS A 235 -6.60 2.72 28.51
C LYS A 235 -7.73 2.39 27.53
N TYR A 236 -7.75 1.15 27.05
CA TYR A 236 -8.49 0.81 25.83
C TYR A 236 -9.75 -0.03 26.05
N ILE A 237 -9.86 -0.77 27.14
CA ILE A 237 -11.03 -1.62 27.41
C ILE A 237 -12.04 -0.84 28.25
N GLU A 238 -13.25 -0.67 27.71
CA GLU A 238 -14.36 -0.01 28.41
C GLU A 238 -15.13 -1.06 29.24
N ASP A 239 -15.57 -2.13 28.59
CA ASP A 239 -16.37 -3.16 29.21
C ASP A 239 -16.22 -4.54 28.55
N ALA A 240 -16.81 -5.54 29.19
CA ALA A 240 -16.94 -6.88 28.65
C ALA A 240 -18.23 -7.57 29.12
N HIS A 241 -18.81 -8.40 28.26
CA HIS A 241 -19.92 -9.27 28.63
C HIS A 241 -19.88 -10.62 27.94
N GLY A 242 -20.70 -11.54 28.44
CA GLY A 242 -20.85 -12.87 27.86
C GLY A 242 -21.63 -12.85 26.56
N HIS A 243 -21.14 -13.59 25.57
CA HIS A 243 -21.77 -13.76 24.27
C HIS A 243 -22.29 -15.22 24.14
N TYR A 244 -23.59 -15.39 23.84
CA TYR A 244 -24.35 -16.66 23.80
C TYR A 244 -24.51 -17.44 25.14
N GLY A 245 -24.97 -16.77 26.20
CA GLY A 245 -25.91 -17.33 27.22
C GLY A 245 -25.73 -18.74 27.82
N GLY A 246 -24.52 -19.26 28.07
CA GLY A 246 -24.36 -20.56 28.76
C GLY A 246 -22.93 -20.93 29.10
N VAL A 247 -22.76 -21.91 30.01
CA VAL A 247 -21.46 -22.45 30.50
C VAL A 247 -20.64 -22.98 29.31
N GLY A 248 -19.77 -22.12 28.76
CA GLY A 248 -19.05 -22.36 27.50
C GLY A 248 -19.01 -21.17 26.53
N GLY A 249 -19.79 -20.12 26.78
CA GLY A 249 -19.91 -18.93 25.92
C GLY A 249 -18.63 -18.10 25.73
N GLY A 250 -18.62 -17.31 24.66
CA GLY A 250 -17.56 -16.37 24.36
C GLY A 250 -17.67 -15.07 25.16
N TRP A 251 -16.72 -14.18 24.94
CA TRP A 251 -16.71 -12.80 25.43
C TRP A 251 -16.94 -11.83 24.27
N GLU A 252 -17.53 -10.70 24.60
CA GLU A 252 -17.63 -9.51 23.76
C GLU A 252 -17.01 -8.35 24.53
N LEU A 253 -16.10 -7.62 23.88
CA LEU A 253 -15.38 -6.48 24.44
C LEU A 253 -15.82 -5.19 23.75
N GLY A 254 -16.17 -4.19 24.55
CA GLY A 254 -16.26 -2.80 24.14
C GLY A 254 -14.93 -2.09 24.35
N PHE A 255 -14.49 -1.34 23.34
CA PHE A 255 -13.31 -0.49 23.44
C PHE A 255 -13.71 0.97 23.64
N VAL A 256 -12.96 1.67 24.49
CA VAL A 256 -13.11 3.11 24.71
C VAL A 256 -13.01 3.83 23.36
N PRO A 257 -13.92 4.76 23.03
CA PRO A 257 -13.79 5.56 21.81
C PRO A 257 -12.53 6.43 21.85
N GLN A 258 -11.74 6.40 20.76
CA GLN A 258 -10.50 7.16 20.63
C GLN A 258 -10.76 8.52 19.97
N ASN A 259 -10.06 9.56 20.44
CA ASN A 259 -10.19 10.94 19.92
C ASN A 259 -9.42 11.15 18.60
N SER A 260 -8.46 10.28 18.30
CA SER A 260 -7.66 10.35 17.08
C SER A 260 -7.62 9.00 16.37
N TYR A 261 -7.44 9.04 15.06
CA TYR A 261 -7.28 7.82 14.26
C TYR A 261 -5.98 7.07 14.58
N ALA A 262 -4.93 7.81 14.95
CA ALA A 262 -3.65 7.25 15.39
C ALA A 262 -3.81 6.38 16.64
N GLU A 263 -4.49 6.88 17.68
CA GLU A 263 -4.76 6.11 18.91
C GLU A 263 -5.62 4.88 18.62
N PHE A 264 -6.54 4.99 17.66
CA PHE A 264 -7.35 3.86 17.22
C PHE A 264 -6.51 2.76 16.53
N GLU A 265 -5.60 3.13 15.63
CA GLU A 265 -4.66 2.17 15.01
C GLU A 265 -3.70 1.57 16.03
N GLU A 266 -3.24 2.36 17.00
CA GLU A 266 -2.40 1.92 18.13
C GLU A 266 -3.15 0.87 18.96
N MET A 267 -4.39 1.17 19.35
CA MET A 267 -5.29 0.26 20.07
C MET A 267 -5.48 -1.07 19.32
N VAL A 268 -5.80 -1.01 18.02
CA VAL A 268 -5.98 -2.23 17.20
C VAL A 268 -4.69 -3.04 17.12
N THR A 269 -3.54 -2.38 16.96
CA THR A 269 -2.23 -3.04 16.87
C THR A 269 -1.84 -3.68 18.20
N TRP A 270 -2.00 -2.97 19.31
CA TRP A 270 -1.80 -3.48 20.67
C TRP A 270 -2.66 -4.72 20.91
N PHE A 271 -3.98 -4.62 20.70
CA PHE A 271 -4.92 -5.70 20.97
C PHE A 271 -4.55 -6.98 20.22
N ARG A 272 -4.18 -6.85 18.94
CA ARG A 272 -3.80 -7.98 18.10
C ARG A 272 -2.48 -8.63 18.52
N SER A 273 -1.54 -7.81 18.98
CA SER A 273 -0.20 -8.23 19.40
C SER A 273 -0.22 -8.88 20.78
N GLU A 274 -0.93 -8.29 21.74
CA GLU A 274 -1.06 -8.82 23.09
C GLU A 274 -1.76 -10.19 23.10
N LEU A 275 -2.75 -10.37 22.22
CA LEU A 275 -3.45 -11.63 22.04
C LEU A 275 -2.81 -12.57 20.99
N LYS A 276 -1.56 -12.33 20.57
CA LYS A 276 -0.83 -13.18 19.62
C LYS A 276 -0.76 -14.64 20.08
N ASN A 277 -1.00 -15.57 19.16
CA ASN A 277 -0.96 -17.00 19.45
C ASN A 277 -0.18 -17.77 18.38
N ALA A 278 0.77 -18.61 18.81
CA ALA A 278 1.58 -19.45 17.93
C ALA A 278 2.21 -18.68 16.75
N GLY A 279 2.82 -17.53 17.02
CA GLY A 279 3.44 -16.69 15.99
C GLY A 279 2.46 -15.85 15.15
N ARG A 280 1.14 -16.06 15.27
CA ARG A 280 0.11 -15.34 14.51
C ARG A 280 -0.56 -14.26 15.36
N LEU A 281 -0.66 -13.05 14.81
CA LEU A 281 -1.43 -11.97 15.42
C LEU A 281 -2.91 -12.38 15.58
N PHE A 282 -3.55 -11.86 16.62
CA PHE A 282 -4.98 -12.04 16.78
C PHE A 282 -5.77 -11.27 15.70
N GLN A 283 -7.03 -11.65 15.49
CA GLN A 283 -7.90 -10.95 14.55
C GLN A 283 -8.24 -9.56 15.10
N ALA A 284 -8.28 -8.57 14.22
CA ALA A 284 -8.78 -7.23 14.55
C ALA A 284 -10.22 -7.27 15.11
N PRO A 285 -10.65 -6.19 15.80
CA PRO A 285 -12.05 -5.95 16.13
C PRO A 285 -12.97 -6.17 14.93
N GLY A 286 -14.10 -6.85 15.16
CA GLY A 286 -15.01 -7.24 14.09
C GLY A 286 -15.89 -6.08 13.65
N HIS A 287 -16.38 -5.31 14.62
CA HIS A 287 -17.12 -4.08 14.39
C HIS A 287 -16.21 -2.89 14.73
N GLN A 288 -16.17 -1.92 13.84
CA GLN A 288 -15.50 -0.64 14.07
C GLN A 288 -16.53 0.46 13.83
N ARG A 289 -16.47 1.53 14.61
CA ARG A 289 -17.43 2.63 14.53
C ARG A 289 -16.69 3.94 14.35
N MET A 290 -17.30 4.82 13.58
CA MET A 290 -16.89 6.21 13.49
C MET A 290 -18.09 7.09 13.80
N VAL A 291 -17.93 8.03 14.72
CA VAL A 291 -18.95 9.00 15.11
C VAL A 291 -18.38 10.38 14.89
N PHE A 292 -19.16 11.28 14.29
CA PHE A 292 -18.73 12.63 14.01
C PHE A 292 -19.84 13.64 14.28
N LYS A 293 -19.44 14.87 14.64
CA LYS A 293 -20.33 16.03 14.70
C LYS A 293 -20.83 16.35 13.29
N ALA A 294 -22.13 16.59 13.13
CA ALA A 294 -22.68 17.03 11.85
C ALA A 294 -22.29 18.49 11.59
N HIS A 295 -21.73 18.77 10.41
CA HIS A 295 -21.54 20.14 9.93
C HIS A 295 -22.91 20.82 9.75
N THR A 296 -23.02 22.12 10.05
CA THR A 296 -24.30 22.86 9.96
C THR A 296 -24.89 22.86 8.54
N GLN A 297 -24.03 22.85 7.54
CA GLN A 297 -24.34 22.73 6.11
C GLN A 297 -23.88 21.40 5.50
N LEU A 298 -24.04 20.29 6.22
CA LEU A 298 -23.64 18.97 5.73
C LEU A 298 -24.41 18.60 4.44
N PRO A 299 -23.74 18.32 3.29
CA PRO A 299 -24.41 17.85 2.09
C PRO A 299 -24.79 16.37 2.22
N GLU A 300 -25.92 16.10 2.88
CA GLU A 300 -26.38 14.74 3.22
C GLU A 300 -26.42 13.78 2.02
N ALA A 301 -26.87 14.27 0.85
CA ALA A 301 -26.93 13.46 -0.37
C ALA A 301 -25.55 12.99 -0.86
N LYS A 302 -24.51 13.81 -0.69
CA LYS A 302 -23.12 13.45 -1.04
C LYS A 302 -22.46 12.59 0.03
N LEU A 303 -22.81 12.78 1.30
CA LEU A 303 -22.41 11.86 2.36
C LEU A 303 -22.99 10.46 2.13
N ALA A 304 -24.26 10.36 1.73
CA ALA A 304 -24.89 9.10 1.37
C ALA A 304 -24.19 8.44 0.15
N GLU A 305 -23.78 9.23 -0.85
CA GLU A 305 -22.96 8.74 -1.97
C GLU A 305 -21.63 8.17 -1.48
N LEU A 306 -20.95 8.87 -0.57
CA LEU A 306 -19.71 8.38 0.01
C LEU A 306 -19.93 7.04 0.73
N TYR A 307 -21.02 6.87 1.47
CA TYR A 307 -21.38 5.58 2.07
C TYR A 307 -21.66 4.49 1.04
N ARG A 308 -22.31 4.81 -0.10
CA ARG A 308 -22.51 3.87 -1.21
C ARG A 308 -21.17 3.38 -1.76
N GLY A 309 -20.24 4.29 -2.02
CA GLY A 309 -18.89 3.95 -2.48
C GLY A 309 -18.12 3.09 -1.46
N ILE A 310 -18.16 3.43 -0.17
CA ILE A 310 -17.51 2.65 0.89
C ILE A 310 -18.11 1.24 0.98
N GLN A 311 -19.43 1.11 0.96
CA GLN A 311 -20.10 -0.20 0.99
C GLN A 311 -19.72 -1.06 -0.22
N ALA A 312 -19.79 -0.49 -1.43
CA ALA A 312 -19.41 -1.17 -2.66
C ALA A 312 -17.96 -1.66 -2.56
N LEU A 313 -17.05 -0.80 -2.11
CA LEU A 313 -15.65 -1.14 -1.96
C LEU A 313 -15.42 -2.29 -0.97
N ILE A 314 -16.09 -2.27 0.20
CA ILE A 314 -15.99 -3.35 1.20
C ILE A 314 -16.43 -4.69 0.61
N ILE A 315 -17.50 -4.70 -0.17
CA ILE A 315 -18.04 -5.92 -0.81
C ILE A 315 -17.09 -6.43 -1.89
N ILE A 316 -16.65 -5.55 -2.79
CA ILE A 316 -15.75 -5.88 -3.90
C ILE A 316 -14.42 -6.45 -3.37
N ASP A 317 -13.74 -5.73 -2.46
CA ASP A 317 -12.47 -6.20 -1.89
C ASP A 317 -12.68 -7.44 -1.00
N GLY A 318 -13.83 -7.57 -0.33
CA GLY A 318 -14.20 -8.76 0.42
C GLY A 318 -14.33 -10.03 -0.45
N ILE A 319 -14.95 -9.93 -1.63
CA ILE A 319 -15.07 -11.01 -2.61
C ILE A 319 -13.69 -11.33 -3.21
N LYS A 320 -12.97 -10.30 -3.67
CA LYS A 320 -11.62 -10.40 -4.24
C LYS A 320 -10.63 -11.09 -3.29
N GLY A 321 -10.70 -10.73 -2.00
CA GLY A 321 -9.86 -11.23 -0.91
C GLY A 321 -10.28 -12.58 -0.32
N LYS A 322 -11.34 -13.23 -0.84
CA LYS A 322 -11.87 -14.51 -0.35
C LYS A 322 -12.29 -14.47 1.13
N THR A 323 -12.84 -13.36 1.60
CA THR A 323 -13.26 -13.20 3.00
C THR A 323 -14.50 -14.03 3.35
N GLY A 324 -15.28 -14.44 2.34
CA GLY A 324 -16.58 -15.10 2.52
C GLY A 324 -17.71 -14.12 2.84
N ILE A 325 -17.51 -12.81 2.60
CA ILE A 325 -18.50 -11.75 2.80
C ILE A 325 -19.86 -12.06 2.16
N GLU A 326 -19.82 -12.71 1.01
CA GLU A 326 -20.96 -13.07 0.19
C GLU A 326 -21.89 -14.15 0.82
N LYS A 327 -21.41 -14.79 1.91
CA LYS A 327 -22.18 -15.75 2.71
C LYS A 327 -22.34 -15.36 4.17
N ALA A 328 -21.54 -14.41 4.62
CA ALA A 328 -21.53 -14.05 6.01
C ALA A 328 -22.93 -13.59 6.44
N ASN A 329 -23.26 -13.86 7.70
CA ASN A 329 -24.53 -13.47 8.32
C ASN A 329 -24.59 -11.96 8.62
N TYR A 330 -23.93 -11.15 7.79
CA TYR A 330 -24.27 -9.75 7.68
C TYR A 330 -25.73 -9.69 7.23
N LYS A 331 -26.51 -8.86 7.91
CA LYS A 331 -27.97 -8.78 7.75
C LYS A 331 -28.41 -8.35 6.33
N GLY A 332 -27.50 -7.79 5.52
CA GLY A 332 -27.70 -7.50 4.10
C GLY A 332 -26.73 -6.44 3.55
N VAL A 333 -26.95 -6.05 2.30
CA VAL A 333 -26.38 -4.86 1.65
C VAL A 333 -27.41 -3.73 1.73
N GLN A 334 -27.00 -2.53 2.12
CA GLN A 334 -27.90 -1.37 2.19
C GLN A 334 -28.34 -0.93 0.81
N THR A 335 -29.62 -0.63 0.63
CA THR A 335 -30.16 -0.03 -0.60
C THR A 335 -29.76 1.43 -0.73
N ASP A 336 -29.75 1.96 -1.94
CA ASP A 336 -29.48 3.39 -2.19
C ASP A 336 -30.44 4.29 -1.40
N SER A 337 -31.73 3.92 -1.33
CA SER A 337 -32.73 4.64 -0.51
C SER A 337 -32.47 4.54 1.00
N GLY A 338 -31.98 3.39 1.47
CA GLY A 338 -31.57 3.23 2.86
C GLY A 338 -30.39 4.12 3.21
N LEU A 339 -29.38 4.17 2.34
CA LEU A 339 -28.22 5.04 2.51
C LEU A 339 -28.60 6.52 2.49
N ALA A 340 -29.50 6.92 1.58
CA ALA A 340 -29.99 8.30 1.47
C ALA A 340 -30.68 8.81 2.75
N SER A 341 -31.23 7.91 3.57
CA SER A 341 -31.85 8.28 4.85
C SER A 341 -30.85 8.59 5.98
N LEU A 342 -29.55 8.34 5.76
CA LEU A 342 -28.47 8.41 6.75
C LEU A 342 -28.72 7.58 8.03
N ARG A 343 -29.68 6.65 7.99
CA ARG A 343 -30.04 5.77 9.09
C ARG A 343 -30.50 4.41 8.56
N THR A 344 -29.71 3.38 8.81
CA THR A 344 -29.96 2.05 8.25
C THR A 344 -30.09 0.98 9.31
N GLN A 345 -30.66 -0.16 8.92
CA GLN A 345 -30.61 -1.38 9.72
C GLN A 345 -29.19 -1.99 9.68
N ARG A 346 -28.98 -3.09 10.40
CA ARG A 346 -27.71 -3.82 10.32
C ARG A 346 -27.45 -4.29 8.87
N GLY A 347 -26.21 -4.18 8.40
CA GLY A 347 -25.76 -4.66 7.09
C GLY A 347 -24.24 -4.79 7.04
N VAL A 348 -23.63 -4.65 5.86
CA VAL A 348 -22.16 -4.49 5.71
C VAL A 348 -21.68 -3.26 6.49
N ILE A 349 -22.45 -2.18 6.39
CA ILE A 349 -22.38 -1.00 7.25
C ILE A 349 -23.74 -0.76 7.90
N ARG A 350 -23.78 -0.04 9.02
CA ARG A 350 -25.00 0.49 9.65
C ARG A 350 -24.82 1.97 9.92
N LEU A 351 -25.75 2.79 9.43
CA LEU A 351 -25.81 4.22 9.70
C LEU A 351 -26.69 4.46 10.92
N GLU A 352 -26.19 5.19 11.91
CA GLU A 352 -26.78 5.24 13.26
C GLU A 352 -27.46 6.57 13.62
N GLY A 353 -27.44 7.58 12.74
CA GLY A 353 -27.98 8.91 13.05
C GLY A 353 -27.47 9.47 14.41
N PRO A 354 -28.26 10.32 15.12
CA PRO A 354 -27.88 10.90 16.40
C PRO A 354 -28.14 9.93 17.58
N ARG A 355 -27.71 8.67 17.44
CA ARG A 355 -27.83 7.65 18.49
C ARG A 355 -26.94 7.91 19.70
N TRP A 356 -25.76 8.50 19.45
CA TRP A 356 -24.70 8.64 20.45
C TRP A 356 -24.81 9.97 21.20
N LYS A 357 -24.95 11.08 20.48
CA LYS A 357 -25.25 12.42 21.00
C LYS A 357 -26.11 13.20 20.01
N ALA A 358 -26.80 14.23 20.49
CA ALA A 358 -27.51 15.17 19.62
C ALA A 358 -26.53 15.83 18.63
N GLY A 359 -26.97 16.05 17.39
CA GLY A 359 -26.14 16.68 16.35
C GLY A 359 -24.97 15.82 15.85
N THR A 360 -25.00 14.50 16.06
CA THR A 360 -23.97 13.58 15.55
C THR A 360 -24.53 12.60 14.51
N HIS A 361 -23.66 12.11 13.64
CA HIS A 361 -23.90 10.93 12.83
C HIS A 361 -22.91 9.83 13.20
N GLY A 362 -23.33 8.58 13.08
CA GLY A 362 -22.48 7.41 13.31
C GLY A 362 -22.56 6.42 12.16
N VAL A 363 -21.44 5.76 11.89
CA VAL A 363 -21.37 4.59 11.01
C VAL A 363 -20.69 3.45 11.75
N GLU A 364 -21.32 2.28 11.75
CA GLU A 364 -20.73 1.02 12.19
C GLU A 364 -20.34 0.19 10.96
N PHE A 365 -19.04 -0.05 10.81
CA PHE A 365 -18.46 -0.96 9.84
C PHE A 365 -18.46 -2.38 10.42
N ARG A 366 -19.29 -3.26 9.85
CA ARG A 366 -19.43 -4.65 10.31
C ARG A 366 -18.62 -5.65 9.47
N ALA A 367 -18.15 -5.20 8.31
CA ALA A 367 -17.25 -5.94 7.42
C ALA A 367 -16.13 -5.02 6.91
N GLY A 368 -15.13 -5.59 6.25
CA GLY A 368 -13.98 -4.82 5.72
C GLY A 368 -13.02 -4.28 6.79
N THR A 369 -13.23 -4.59 8.08
CA THR A 369 -12.42 -4.13 9.22
C THR A 369 -11.19 -5.00 9.50
N LYS A 370 -11.20 -6.25 9.00
CA LYS A 370 -10.09 -7.20 9.19
C LYS A 370 -8.93 -7.00 8.21
N ASP A 371 -9.21 -6.37 7.07
CA ASP A 371 -8.19 -5.96 6.12
C ASP A 371 -7.77 -4.53 6.47
N LEU A 372 -6.55 -4.38 6.99
CA LEU A 372 -6.04 -3.10 7.44
C LEU A 372 -5.92 -2.09 6.30
N LYS A 373 -5.52 -2.53 5.09
CA LYS A 373 -5.38 -1.64 3.93
C LYS A 373 -6.73 -1.04 3.55
N LEU A 374 -7.76 -1.88 3.54
CA LEU A 374 -9.12 -1.47 3.23
C LEU A 374 -9.71 -0.57 4.34
N ALA A 375 -9.60 -1.00 5.60
CA ALA A 375 -10.11 -0.26 6.77
C ALA A 375 -9.51 1.14 6.86
N ARG A 376 -8.19 1.24 6.77
CA ARG A 376 -7.47 2.51 6.80
C ARG A 376 -7.92 3.44 5.68
N PHE A 377 -8.09 2.92 4.47
CA PHE A 377 -8.53 3.74 3.34
C PHE A 377 -9.90 4.37 3.58
N TYR A 378 -10.95 3.57 3.81
CA TYR A 378 -12.30 4.16 3.88
C TYR A 378 -12.55 4.99 5.14
N GLN A 379 -11.90 4.66 6.28
CA GLN A 379 -12.08 5.42 7.52
C GLN A 379 -11.41 6.79 7.43
N THR A 380 -10.20 6.85 6.87
CA THR A 380 -9.49 8.13 6.70
C THR A 380 -10.15 9.00 5.63
N VAL A 381 -10.64 8.42 4.54
CA VAL A 381 -11.41 9.16 3.51
C VAL A 381 -12.70 9.73 4.08
N LEU A 382 -13.45 8.93 4.84
CA LEU A 382 -14.69 9.42 5.44
C LEU A 382 -14.39 10.51 6.47
N ALA A 383 -13.42 10.29 7.37
CA ALA A 383 -13.04 11.25 8.40
C ALA A 383 -12.54 12.57 7.82
N SER A 384 -11.76 12.54 6.73
CA SER A 384 -11.23 13.76 6.13
C SER A 384 -12.31 14.60 5.44
N ARG A 385 -13.25 13.96 4.72
CA ARG A 385 -14.36 14.65 4.06
C ARG A 385 -15.39 15.20 5.05
N VAL A 386 -15.73 14.46 6.12
CA VAL A 386 -16.65 14.98 7.14
C VAL A 386 -16.03 16.12 7.96
N SER A 387 -14.72 16.06 8.23
CA SER A 387 -14.00 17.11 8.97
C SER A 387 -13.93 18.43 8.20
N SER A 388 -13.55 18.36 6.92
CA SER A 388 -13.39 19.52 6.04
C SER A 388 -14.70 19.97 5.38
N ASN A 389 -15.77 19.17 5.50
CA ASN A 389 -17.02 19.33 4.75
C ASN A 389 -16.84 19.39 3.21
N ASP A 390 -15.76 18.81 2.69
CA ASP A 390 -15.45 18.81 1.26
C ASP A 390 -15.84 17.47 0.60
N TYR A 391 -16.93 17.53 -0.18
CA TYR A 391 -17.48 16.44 -0.99
C TYR A 391 -17.34 16.72 -2.49
N SER A 392 -16.36 17.55 -2.87
CA SER A 392 -16.03 17.79 -4.28
C SER A 392 -15.72 16.47 -5.01
N GLY A 393 -16.12 16.43 -6.28
CA GLY A 393 -16.01 15.24 -7.14
C GLY A 393 -17.07 14.15 -6.91
N LEU A 394 -17.88 14.22 -5.85
CA LEU A 394 -18.95 13.27 -5.58
C LEU A 394 -20.30 13.75 -6.11
N SER A 395 -21.02 12.83 -6.74
CA SER A 395 -22.43 13.00 -7.14
C SER A 395 -23.37 12.91 -5.92
N ASP A 396 -24.61 13.34 -6.10
CA ASP A 396 -25.65 13.10 -5.10
C ASP A 396 -26.16 11.66 -5.21
N ILE A 397 -26.44 11.00 -4.08
CA ILE A 397 -26.95 9.61 -4.07
C ILE A 397 -28.18 9.39 -4.98
N GLY A 398 -29.01 10.43 -5.16
CA GLY A 398 -30.22 10.38 -5.98
C GLY A 398 -30.01 10.56 -7.48
N SER A 399 -28.82 10.95 -7.94
CA SER A 399 -28.59 11.23 -9.37
C SER A 399 -28.43 9.99 -10.24
N TRP A 400 -28.19 8.82 -9.63
CA TRP A 400 -28.07 7.53 -10.32
C TRP A 400 -28.29 6.37 -9.33
N LYS A 401 -28.55 5.17 -9.85
CA LYS A 401 -28.82 3.98 -9.01
C LYS A 401 -27.80 2.88 -9.23
N LEU A 402 -27.29 2.30 -8.13
CA LEU A 402 -26.39 1.15 -8.15
C LEU A 402 -27.09 -0.10 -7.62
N TRP A 403 -27.62 -0.03 -6.40
CA TRP A 403 -28.33 -1.14 -5.74
C TRP A 403 -29.59 -0.61 -5.04
N ASP A 404 -30.73 -0.79 -5.70
CA ASP A 404 -32.03 -0.35 -5.21
C ASP A 404 -32.70 -1.36 -4.25
N GLY A 405 -32.09 -2.54 -4.07
CA GLY A 405 -32.63 -3.65 -3.27
C GLY A 405 -33.41 -4.68 -4.06
N ASN A 406 -33.67 -4.44 -5.35
CA ASN A 406 -34.44 -5.35 -6.18
C ASN A 406 -33.52 -6.26 -6.99
N ILE A 407 -33.85 -7.55 -7.00
CA ILE A 407 -33.18 -8.51 -7.88
C ILE A 407 -33.73 -8.26 -9.30
N PRO A 408 -32.88 -7.96 -10.30
CA PRO A 408 -33.34 -7.76 -11.66
C PRO A 408 -34.10 -8.98 -12.19
N THR A 409 -35.18 -8.75 -12.95
CA THR A 409 -35.91 -9.84 -13.60
C THR A 409 -35.06 -10.48 -14.71
N LYS A 410 -35.42 -11.70 -15.15
CA LYS A 410 -34.75 -12.35 -16.28
C LYS A 410 -34.78 -11.50 -17.56
N SER A 411 -35.89 -10.79 -17.80
CA SER A 411 -36.04 -9.89 -18.95
C SER A 411 -35.13 -8.66 -18.81
N THR A 412 -35.05 -8.08 -17.61
CA THR A 412 -34.14 -6.95 -17.32
C THR A 412 -32.67 -7.35 -17.52
N LEU A 413 -32.26 -8.53 -17.05
CA LEU A 413 -30.88 -9.01 -17.26
C LEU A 413 -30.59 -9.31 -18.73
N ALA A 414 -31.53 -9.96 -19.42
CA ALA A 414 -31.44 -10.24 -20.85
C ALA A 414 -31.22 -8.96 -21.67
N GLN A 415 -32.03 -7.94 -21.40
CA GLN A 415 -31.91 -6.64 -22.05
C GLN A 415 -30.60 -5.92 -21.68
N ARG A 416 -30.24 -5.88 -20.39
CA ARG A 416 -29.06 -5.13 -19.91
C ARG A 416 -27.75 -5.69 -20.46
N HIS A 417 -27.63 -7.02 -20.51
CA HIS A 417 -26.37 -7.70 -20.83
C HIS A 417 -26.35 -8.35 -22.21
N GLY A 418 -27.43 -8.28 -22.99
CA GLY A 418 -27.50 -8.89 -24.32
C GLY A 418 -27.46 -10.43 -24.28
N ILE A 419 -28.08 -11.04 -23.27
CA ILE A 419 -28.22 -12.50 -23.11
C ILE A 419 -29.67 -12.92 -23.35
N THR A 420 -29.92 -14.20 -23.58
CA THR A 420 -31.30 -14.71 -23.68
C THR A 420 -31.96 -14.78 -22.30
N GLU A 421 -33.29 -14.63 -22.24
CA GLU A 421 -34.03 -14.77 -20.98
C GLU A 421 -33.84 -16.16 -20.33
N SER A 422 -33.66 -17.21 -21.15
CA SER A 422 -33.36 -18.57 -20.68
C SER A 422 -32.01 -18.66 -19.96
N VAL A 423 -30.97 -18.00 -20.48
CA VAL A 423 -29.67 -17.90 -19.82
C VAL A 423 -29.79 -17.11 -18.52
N ALA A 424 -30.46 -15.96 -18.54
CA ALA A 424 -30.67 -15.14 -17.35
C ALA A 424 -31.41 -15.90 -16.24
N GLU A 425 -32.48 -16.62 -16.59
CA GLU A 425 -33.26 -17.45 -15.66
C GLU A 425 -32.42 -18.57 -15.04
N LYS A 426 -31.66 -19.31 -15.86
CA LYS A 426 -30.75 -20.36 -15.37
C LYS A 426 -29.66 -19.80 -14.48
N ALA A 427 -29.07 -18.66 -14.83
CA ALA A 427 -28.02 -18.04 -14.03
C ALA A 427 -28.54 -17.63 -12.64
N LEU A 428 -29.69 -16.94 -12.57
CA LEU A 428 -30.33 -16.58 -11.31
C LEU A 428 -30.64 -17.83 -10.45
N ALA A 429 -31.15 -18.89 -11.07
CA ALA A 429 -31.42 -20.15 -10.37
C ALA A 429 -30.13 -20.77 -9.80
N LYS A 430 -29.04 -20.81 -10.59
CA LYS A 430 -27.74 -21.36 -10.19
C LYS A 430 -27.04 -20.54 -9.11
N ILE A 431 -27.14 -19.21 -9.15
CA ILE A 431 -26.63 -18.33 -8.09
C ILE A 431 -27.31 -18.66 -6.75
N ARG A 432 -28.63 -18.79 -6.77
CA ARG A 432 -29.43 -19.15 -5.58
C ARG A 432 -29.12 -20.57 -5.09
N GLU A 433 -29.05 -21.54 -6.00
CA GLU A 433 -28.69 -22.95 -5.69
C GLU A 433 -27.28 -23.04 -5.09
N GLY A 434 -26.34 -22.25 -5.62
CA GLY A 434 -24.97 -22.10 -5.11
C GLY A 434 -24.86 -21.34 -3.79
N ASN A 435 -25.97 -21.07 -3.09
CA ASN A 435 -26.04 -20.42 -1.78
C ASN A 435 -25.31 -19.05 -1.75
N LEU A 436 -25.38 -18.32 -2.87
CA LEU A 436 -24.88 -16.97 -2.98
C LEU A 436 -26.05 -15.99 -2.89
N LYS A 437 -25.96 -15.04 -1.96
CA LYS A 437 -26.95 -13.99 -1.80
C LYS A 437 -26.93 -13.05 -3.02
N HIS A 438 -28.09 -12.76 -3.61
CA HIS A 438 -28.18 -11.93 -4.82
C HIS A 438 -27.62 -10.51 -4.59
N GLU A 439 -27.85 -9.92 -3.42
CA GLU A 439 -27.35 -8.60 -3.09
C GLU A 439 -25.81 -8.53 -3.03
N PHE A 440 -25.12 -9.67 -2.82
CA PHE A 440 -23.65 -9.78 -2.89
C PHE A 440 -23.15 -10.24 -4.27
N THR A 441 -24.06 -10.52 -5.21
CA THR A 441 -23.72 -10.87 -6.59
C THR A 441 -23.59 -9.58 -7.40
N ILE A 442 -22.45 -8.92 -7.27
CA ILE A 442 -22.19 -7.59 -7.82
C ILE A 442 -22.41 -7.43 -9.34
N PRO A 443 -22.35 -8.47 -10.21
CA PRO A 443 -22.78 -8.34 -11.62
C PRO A 443 -24.27 -8.03 -11.79
N LEU A 444 -25.12 -8.29 -10.78
CA LEU A 444 -26.55 -7.94 -10.81
C LEU A 444 -26.80 -6.44 -10.55
N TRP A 445 -25.84 -5.73 -9.99
CA TRP A 445 -25.97 -4.30 -9.69
C TRP A 445 -25.98 -3.48 -10.98
N ASN A 446 -26.52 -2.26 -10.92
CA ASN A 446 -26.71 -1.42 -12.09
C ASN A 446 -25.46 -0.61 -12.49
N TRP A 447 -24.34 -1.29 -12.72
CA TRP A 447 -23.09 -0.65 -13.15
C TRP A 447 -23.21 0.07 -14.51
N GLY A 448 -24.16 -0.34 -15.35
CA GLY A 448 -24.40 0.19 -16.68
C GLY A 448 -25.23 1.48 -16.73
N ASP A 449 -25.60 2.07 -15.59
CA ASP A 449 -26.30 3.37 -15.54
C ASP A 449 -25.49 4.45 -16.30
N GLU A 450 -26.15 5.18 -17.21
CA GLU A 450 -25.53 6.24 -17.99
C GLU A 450 -25.07 7.42 -17.13
N ASN A 451 -25.71 7.62 -15.97
CA ASN A 451 -25.35 8.64 -15.00
C ASN A 451 -24.34 8.16 -13.95
N ASN A 452 -23.84 6.93 -14.04
CA ASN A 452 -22.82 6.40 -13.14
C ASN A 452 -21.52 7.23 -13.25
N PRO A 453 -21.10 7.97 -12.20
CA PRO A 453 -19.92 8.82 -12.23
C PRO A 453 -18.60 8.02 -12.09
N ILE A 454 -18.68 6.76 -11.65
CA ILE A 454 -17.53 5.89 -11.40
C ILE A 454 -17.01 5.30 -12.71
N LEU A 455 -17.90 4.96 -13.65
CA LEU A 455 -17.55 4.25 -14.89
C LEU A 455 -17.92 5.09 -16.11
N LYS A 456 -16.95 5.39 -16.98
CA LYS A 456 -17.22 6.04 -18.27
C LYS A 456 -17.58 5.01 -19.35
N GLY A 457 -17.91 5.49 -20.55
CA GLY A 457 -18.47 4.68 -21.65
C GLY A 457 -17.71 3.37 -21.92
N ASN A 458 -16.40 3.45 -22.19
CA ASN A 458 -15.57 2.29 -22.50
C ASN A 458 -15.58 1.26 -21.36
N LYS A 459 -15.48 1.75 -20.12
CA LYS A 459 -15.47 0.90 -18.94
C LYS A 459 -16.82 0.23 -18.69
N ARG A 460 -17.92 0.95 -18.88
CA ARG A 460 -19.28 0.37 -18.79
C ARG A 460 -19.45 -0.77 -19.79
N ALA A 461 -19.00 -0.59 -21.03
CA ALA A 461 -19.06 -1.64 -22.05
C ALA A 461 -18.24 -2.89 -21.65
N MET A 462 -17.02 -2.70 -21.15
CA MET A 462 -16.19 -3.81 -20.64
C MET A 462 -16.83 -4.54 -19.47
N VAL A 463 -17.37 -3.80 -18.50
CA VAL A 463 -18.08 -4.40 -17.35
C VAL A 463 -19.32 -5.16 -17.83
N ASN A 464 -20.05 -4.62 -18.82
CA ASN A 464 -21.21 -5.27 -19.40
C ASN A 464 -20.86 -6.58 -20.11
N SER A 465 -19.81 -6.56 -20.94
CA SER A 465 -19.27 -7.75 -21.62
C SER A 465 -18.82 -8.82 -20.62
N LEU A 466 -18.08 -8.44 -19.57
CA LEU A 466 -17.68 -9.39 -18.53
C LEU A 466 -18.88 -9.93 -17.73
N SER A 467 -19.91 -9.12 -17.50
CA SER A 467 -21.16 -9.57 -16.86
C SER A 467 -21.93 -10.54 -17.72
N LYS A 468 -21.98 -10.32 -19.04
CA LYS A 468 -22.54 -11.29 -20.01
C LYS A 468 -21.82 -12.64 -19.88
N ASP A 469 -20.48 -12.64 -19.98
CA ASP A 469 -19.66 -13.85 -19.86
C ASP A 469 -19.88 -14.55 -18.51
N PHE A 470 -20.05 -13.79 -17.42
CA PHE A 470 -20.36 -14.31 -16.10
C PHE A 470 -21.70 -15.06 -16.08
N PHE A 471 -22.78 -14.45 -16.59
CA PHE A 471 -24.10 -15.07 -16.56
C PHE A 471 -24.19 -16.29 -17.47
N GLU A 472 -23.59 -16.25 -18.65
CA GLU A 472 -23.53 -17.39 -19.56
C GLU A 472 -22.78 -18.57 -18.94
N GLN A 473 -21.62 -18.32 -18.32
CA GLN A 473 -20.84 -19.37 -17.67
C GLN A 473 -21.53 -19.93 -16.43
N VAL A 474 -22.18 -19.09 -15.62
CA VAL A 474 -22.96 -19.56 -14.46
C VAL A 474 -24.15 -20.41 -14.91
N ALA A 475 -24.85 -20.00 -15.97
CA ALA A 475 -25.97 -20.76 -16.53
C ALA A 475 -25.54 -22.13 -17.11
N ALA A 476 -24.28 -22.24 -17.56
CA ALA A 476 -23.71 -23.46 -18.12
C ALA A 476 -23.12 -24.41 -17.06
N LEU A 477 -23.10 -24.05 -15.77
CA LEU A 477 -22.57 -24.93 -14.71
C LEU A 477 -23.45 -26.17 -14.53
N GLU A 478 -22.86 -27.34 -14.76
CA GLU A 478 -23.48 -28.65 -14.52
C GLU A 478 -23.35 -29.10 -13.06
N SER A 479 -22.49 -28.45 -12.28
CA SER A 479 -22.28 -28.77 -10.87
C SER A 479 -23.54 -28.46 -10.02
N THR A 480 -23.63 -29.16 -8.88
CA THR A 480 -24.73 -29.03 -7.91
C THR A 480 -24.16 -28.98 -6.49
N GLY A 481 -25.00 -28.55 -5.53
CA GLY A 481 -24.65 -28.54 -4.10
C GLY A 481 -23.39 -27.73 -3.77
N LYS A 482 -22.50 -28.29 -2.93
CA LYS A 482 -21.28 -27.60 -2.46
C LYS A 482 -20.27 -27.31 -3.57
N THR A 483 -20.25 -28.12 -4.64
CA THR A 483 -19.36 -27.90 -5.78
C THR A 483 -19.83 -26.66 -6.55
N LEU A 484 -21.13 -26.58 -6.85
CA LEU A 484 -21.72 -25.39 -7.48
C LEU A 484 -21.42 -24.10 -6.72
N GLU A 485 -21.54 -24.14 -5.39
CA GLU A 485 -21.18 -23.03 -4.51
C GLU A 485 -19.72 -22.57 -4.70
N GLY A 486 -18.77 -23.52 -4.78
CA GLY A 486 -17.36 -23.21 -5.05
C GLY A 486 -17.14 -22.60 -6.44
N ASP A 487 -17.93 -23.06 -7.41
CA ASP A 487 -17.79 -22.70 -8.81
C ASP A 487 -18.29 -21.29 -9.10
N VAL A 488 -19.53 -20.98 -8.69
CA VAL A 488 -20.13 -19.64 -8.82
C VAL A 488 -19.25 -18.59 -8.13
N ARG A 489 -18.71 -18.90 -6.94
CA ARG A 489 -17.81 -17.99 -6.22
C ARG A 489 -16.48 -17.79 -6.94
N SER A 490 -15.98 -18.81 -7.61
CA SER A 490 -14.74 -18.70 -8.37
C SER A 490 -14.92 -17.82 -9.60
N LEU A 491 -16.04 -17.95 -10.31
CA LEU A 491 -16.44 -17.07 -11.41
C LEU A 491 -16.62 -15.63 -10.94
N LEU A 492 -17.37 -15.41 -9.85
CA LEU A 492 -17.62 -14.07 -9.29
C LEU A 492 -16.32 -13.37 -8.89
N ARG A 493 -15.40 -14.11 -8.25
CA ARG A 493 -14.09 -13.58 -7.86
C ARG A 493 -13.25 -13.19 -9.07
N ALA A 494 -13.26 -13.99 -10.14
CA ALA A 494 -12.52 -13.70 -11.35
C ALA A 494 -13.08 -12.45 -12.05
N TRP A 495 -14.41 -12.37 -12.19
CA TRP A 495 -15.10 -11.16 -12.67
C TRP A 495 -14.70 -9.92 -11.86
N THR A 496 -14.74 -10.02 -10.53
CA THR A 496 -14.39 -8.91 -9.61
C THR A 496 -12.95 -8.43 -9.80
N LYS A 497 -12.02 -9.35 -10.05
CA LYS A 497 -10.61 -9.01 -10.31
C LYS A 497 -10.43 -8.35 -11.66
N MET A 498 -11.00 -8.95 -12.71
CA MET A 498 -10.85 -8.47 -14.08
C MET A 498 -11.43 -7.07 -14.28
N THR A 499 -12.59 -6.79 -13.67
CA THR A 499 -13.26 -5.50 -13.81
C THR A 499 -12.55 -4.35 -13.10
N ARG A 500 -11.53 -4.56 -12.25
CA ARG A 500 -10.83 -3.48 -11.51
C ARG A 500 -11.73 -2.50 -10.74
N LEU A 501 -13.01 -2.83 -10.49
CA LEU A 501 -13.96 -1.90 -9.86
C LEU A 501 -13.49 -1.39 -8.50
N SER A 502 -12.72 -2.18 -7.76
CA SER A 502 -12.12 -1.75 -6.49
C SER A 502 -11.28 -0.48 -6.64
N GLU A 503 -10.57 -0.33 -7.75
CA GLU A 503 -9.66 0.79 -7.98
C GLU A 503 -10.42 2.02 -8.49
N GLU A 504 -11.42 1.81 -9.35
CA GLU A 504 -12.35 2.86 -9.81
C GLU A 504 -13.09 3.49 -8.63
N VAL A 505 -13.66 2.66 -7.75
CA VAL A 505 -14.40 3.14 -6.56
C VAL A 505 -13.46 3.88 -5.60
N LYS A 506 -12.22 3.39 -5.39
CA LYS A 506 -11.21 4.10 -4.56
C LYS A 506 -10.91 5.48 -5.15
N ARG A 507 -10.60 5.56 -6.44
CA ARG A 507 -10.28 6.83 -7.13
C ARG A 507 -11.46 7.81 -7.09
N TYR A 508 -12.69 7.31 -7.13
CA TYR A 508 -13.89 8.14 -7.05
C TYR A 508 -14.10 8.74 -5.66
N ILE A 509 -13.97 7.94 -4.58
CA ILE A 509 -14.26 8.43 -3.22
C ILE A 509 -13.09 9.16 -2.55
N GLN A 510 -11.86 8.89 -2.98
CA GLN A 510 -10.66 9.54 -2.44
C GLN A 510 -10.73 11.07 -2.66
N PRO A 511 -10.39 11.91 -1.65
CA PRO A 511 -10.22 13.34 -1.85
C PRO A 511 -9.14 13.64 -2.89
N ARG A 512 -9.32 14.69 -3.70
CA ARG A 512 -8.35 15.16 -4.69
C ARG A 512 -8.02 16.62 -4.43
N ARG A 513 -6.85 17.08 -4.86
CA ARG A 513 -6.50 18.51 -4.86
C ARG A 513 -7.16 19.18 -6.06
N GLY A 514 -7.74 20.37 -5.87
CA GLY A 514 -8.39 21.14 -6.94
C GLY A 514 -7.40 21.74 -7.94
N LEU A 515 -7.90 22.20 -9.09
CA LEU A 515 -7.08 22.83 -10.15
C LEU A 515 -6.42 24.12 -9.69
N ASP A 516 -7.13 24.97 -8.94
CA ASP A 516 -6.57 26.24 -8.42
C ASP A 516 -5.30 25.99 -7.59
N MET A 517 -5.32 24.94 -6.76
CA MET A 517 -4.16 24.53 -6.00
C MET A 517 -3.03 24.02 -6.90
N ALA A 518 -3.33 23.37 -8.04
CA ALA A 518 -2.30 22.90 -8.96
C ALA A 518 -1.52 24.05 -9.63
N GLU A 519 -2.17 25.19 -9.89
CA GLU A 519 -1.52 26.39 -10.43
C GLU A 519 -0.52 26.99 -9.45
N ASP A 520 -0.94 27.17 -8.20
CA ASP A 520 -0.06 27.61 -7.10
C ASP A 520 1.11 26.65 -6.88
N LEU A 521 0.86 25.34 -7.06
CA LEU A 521 1.88 24.30 -6.86
C LEU A 521 2.84 24.13 -8.04
N LEU A 522 2.53 24.63 -9.24
CA LEU A 522 3.37 24.43 -10.44
C LEU A 522 4.51 25.46 -10.54
N GLN A 523 4.24 26.69 -10.09
CA GLN A 523 5.20 27.79 -10.17
C GLN A 523 6.24 27.72 -9.05
N PHE A 524 7.51 27.97 -9.41
CA PHE A 524 8.57 28.13 -8.43
C PHE A 524 8.98 29.59 -8.31
N ASN A 525 8.80 30.15 -7.12
CA ASN A 525 9.24 31.50 -6.78
C ASN A 525 10.57 31.45 -6.04
N LEU A 526 11.49 32.35 -6.40
CA LEU A 526 12.78 32.44 -5.72
C LEU A 526 12.57 32.81 -4.24
N PRO A 527 13.20 32.09 -3.31
CA PRO A 527 13.07 32.38 -1.89
C PRO A 527 13.75 33.71 -1.53
N GLU A 528 13.12 34.49 -0.65
CA GLU A 528 13.68 35.74 -0.13
C GLU A 528 14.91 35.49 0.76
N GLY A 529 15.79 36.49 0.86
CA GLY A 529 16.93 36.47 1.78
C GLY A 529 18.10 35.57 1.36
N ARG A 530 18.07 34.98 0.16
CA ARG A 530 19.16 34.15 -0.38
C ARG A 530 20.11 34.94 -1.27
N HIS A 531 21.35 34.43 -1.38
CA HIS A 531 22.35 34.97 -2.28
C HIS A 531 22.27 34.30 -3.65
N PHE A 532 21.84 35.07 -4.64
CA PHE A 532 21.77 34.63 -6.03
C PHE A 532 22.91 35.20 -6.88
N VAL A 533 23.28 34.48 -7.93
CA VAL A 533 24.20 34.95 -8.97
C VAL A 533 23.61 36.19 -9.68
N ARG A 534 24.46 37.00 -10.32
CA ARG A 534 24.03 38.25 -10.98
C ARG A 534 23.01 38.03 -12.10
N ASN A 535 23.19 36.97 -12.88
CA ASN A 535 22.32 36.63 -14.01
C ASN A 535 21.48 35.40 -13.64
N VAL A 536 20.41 35.66 -12.90
CA VAL A 536 19.49 34.62 -12.46
C VAL A 536 18.77 34.00 -13.65
N VAL A 537 18.82 32.68 -13.76
CA VAL A 537 18.06 31.88 -14.71
C VAL A 537 16.64 31.68 -14.17
N ASP A 538 15.64 32.06 -14.95
CA ASP A 538 14.26 31.68 -14.65
C ASP A 538 14.06 30.19 -14.96
N VAL A 539 13.87 29.39 -13.91
CA VAL A 539 13.66 27.95 -14.05
C VAL A 539 12.26 27.58 -14.50
N ASN A 540 11.30 28.52 -14.43
CA ASN A 540 9.95 28.29 -14.91
C ASN A 540 9.88 28.28 -16.44
N THR A 541 10.90 28.81 -17.13
CA THR A 541 10.99 28.79 -18.60
C THR A 541 11.86 27.65 -19.14
N ILE A 542 12.36 26.75 -18.28
CA ILE A 542 13.14 25.59 -18.72
C ILE A 542 12.18 24.49 -19.20
N ASP A 543 12.40 24.02 -20.42
CA ASP A 543 11.62 22.91 -20.98
C ASP A 543 11.85 21.61 -20.20
N LEU A 544 10.74 20.95 -19.86
CA LEU A 544 10.71 19.61 -19.27
C LEU A 544 9.99 18.65 -20.21
N GLY A 545 10.39 17.39 -20.20
CA GLY A 545 9.67 16.30 -20.84
C GLY A 545 9.08 15.37 -19.79
N ILE A 546 7.76 15.24 -19.72
CA ILE A 546 7.08 14.44 -18.71
C ILE A 546 6.57 13.16 -19.37
N GLU A 547 6.69 12.05 -18.67
CA GLU A 547 6.03 10.81 -19.04
C GLU A 547 4.93 10.54 -18.02
N TYR A 548 3.70 10.39 -18.50
CA TYR A 548 2.56 10.00 -17.69
C TYR A 548 2.23 8.54 -17.97
N SER A 549 1.89 7.79 -16.92
CA SER A 549 1.56 6.37 -17.06
C SER A 549 0.23 6.05 -16.41
N GLY A 550 -0.51 5.12 -17.01
CA GLY A 550 -1.72 4.59 -16.40
C GLY A 550 -2.06 3.18 -16.87
N LYS A 551 -2.81 2.47 -16.04
CA LYS A 551 -3.17 1.08 -16.31
C LYS A 551 -4.42 0.98 -17.16
N MET A 552 -4.36 0.05 -18.12
CA MET A 552 -5.48 -0.35 -18.95
C MET A 552 -6.72 -0.70 -18.12
N PRO A 553 -7.93 -0.37 -18.60
CA PRO A 553 -9.15 -0.46 -17.79
C PRO A 553 -9.47 -1.88 -17.29
N MET A 554 -8.99 -2.95 -17.94
CA MET A 554 -9.21 -4.33 -17.50
C MET A 554 -7.93 -4.97 -16.93
N MET A 555 -8.08 -5.82 -15.92
CA MET A 555 -6.97 -6.60 -15.35
C MET A 555 -6.84 -7.96 -16.04
N LEU A 556 -5.61 -8.37 -16.32
CA LEU A 556 -5.25 -9.70 -16.78
C LEU A 556 -5.74 -10.80 -15.82
N ASN A 557 -6.42 -11.81 -16.36
CA ASN A 557 -6.66 -13.11 -15.76
C ASN A 557 -5.93 -14.19 -16.56
N ALA A 558 -4.89 -14.78 -15.99
CA ALA A 558 -4.07 -15.78 -16.65
C ALA A 558 -3.64 -16.90 -15.69
N GLU A 559 -3.42 -18.08 -16.25
CA GLU A 559 -2.78 -19.18 -15.56
C GLU A 559 -1.26 -19.05 -15.63
N MET A 560 -0.67 -19.11 -14.45
CA MET A 560 0.78 -19.18 -14.26
C MET A 560 1.09 -20.49 -13.54
N THR A 561 2.31 -20.99 -13.69
CA THR A 561 2.74 -22.17 -12.95
C THR A 561 2.60 -21.99 -11.42
N PRO A 562 2.24 -23.06 -10.69
CA PRO A 562 2.10 -23.00 -9.23
C PRO A 562 3.45 -22.67 -8.57
N ASP A 563 4.51 -23.29 -9.08
CA ASP A 563 5.88 -23.13 -8.60
C ASP A 563 6.68 -22.18 -9.49
N LYS A 564 7.74 -21.63 -8.91
CA LYS A 564 8.77 -20.90 -9.66
C LYS A 564 9.66 -21.90 -10.39
N MET A 565 10.08 -21.56 -11.60
CA MET A 565 10.99 -22.34 -12.43
C MET A 565 12.45 -22.11 -12.02
N ALA A 566 13.38 -22.74 -12.74
CA ALA A 566 14.83 -22.64 -12.50
C ALA A 566 15.38 -21.20 -12.60
N ASP A 567 14.67 -20.29 -13.27
CA ASP A 567 14.95 -18.86 -13.35
C ASP A 567 14.30 -18.03 -12.23
N ASN A 568 13.71 -18.69 -11.23
CA ASN A 568 12.99 -18.09 -10.09
C ASN A 568 11.75 -17.27 -10.51
N LYS A 569 11.21 -17.49 -11.71
CA LYS A 569 9.96 -16.88 -12.20
C LYS A 569 8.87 -17.93 -12.40
N LYS A 570 7.61 -17.50 -12.39
CA LYS A 570 6.49 -18.35 -12.81
C LYS A 570 6.35 -18.28 -14.31
N ALA A 571 6.14 -19.43 -14.96
CA ALA A 571 5.90 -19.48 -16.39
C ALA A 571 4.42 -19.22 -16.68
N TRP A 572 4.15 -18.45 -17.74
CA TRP A 572 2.81 -18.29 -18.28
C TRP A 572 2.39 -19.57 -19.00
N ILE A 573 1.14 -19.96 -18.75
CA ILE A 573 0.52 -21.14 -19.33
C ILE A 573 -0.50 -20.74 -20.38
N GLN A 574 -1.50 -19.95 -19.98
CA GLN A 574 -2.55 -19.47 -20.87
C GLN A 574 -3.22 -18.22 -20.28
N THR A 575 -3.88 -17.45 -21.14
CA THR A 575 -4.69 -16.28 -20.75
C THR A 575 -6.17 -16.66 -20.81
N PHE A 576 -6.89 -16.41 -19.71
CA PHE A 576 -8.34 -16.63 -19.65
C PHE A 576 -9.13 -15.37 -19.97
N GLY A 577 -8.55 -14.21 -19.69
CA GLY A 577 -9.17 -12.94 -20.02
C GLY A 577 -8.17 -11.80 -19.92
N ASP A 578 -8.08 -11.03 -20.98
CA ASP A 578 -7.32 -9.78 -21.10
C ASP A 578 -7.93 -8.98 -22.25
N LEU A 579 -7.48 -7.74 -22.45
CA LEU A 579 -7.81 -7.01 -23.68
C LEU A 579 -7.22 -7.78 -24.87
N THR A 580 -7.90 -7.75 -26.01
CA THR A 580 -7.30 -8.20 -27.27
C THR A 580 -6.29 -7.16 -27.77
N GLU A 581 -5.45 -7.50 -28.74
CA GLU A 581 -4.54 -6.51 -29.34
C GLU A 581 -5.31 -5.35 -29.99
N ASP A 582 -6.40 -5.65 -30.70
CA ASP A 582 -7.28 -4.64 -31.31
C ASP A 582 -7.88 -3.68 -30.26
N GLU A 583 -8.30 -4.19 -29.11
CA GLU A 583 -8.85 -3.36 -28.04
C GLU A 583 -7.79 -2.47 -27.39
N ARG A 584 -6.54 -2.96 -27.30
CA ARG A 584 -5.43 -2.12 -26.84
C ARG A 584 -5.12 -1.04 -27.87
N GLU A 585 -5.04 -1.38 -29.16
CA GLU A 585 -4.85 -0.43 -30.24
C GLU A 585 -5.94 0.65 -30.25
N ALA A 586 -7.20 0.25 -30.17
CA ALA A 586 -8.31 1.20 -30.10
C ALA A 586 -8.23 2.09 -28.86
N THR A 587 -7.88 1.54 -27.69
CA THR A 587 -7.74 2.32 -26.45
C THR A 587 -6.59 3.34 -26.57
N VAL A 588 -5.41 2.94 -27.05
CA VAL A 588 -4.25 3.84 -27.23
C VAL A 588 -4.58 4.94 -28.24
N ARG A 589 -5.23 4.58 -29.35
CA ARG A 589 -5.70 5.55 -30.37
C ARG A 589 -6.70 6.54 -29.78
N ASN A 590 -7.69 6.08 -29.02
CA ASN A 590 -8.71 6.95 -28.42
C ASN A 590 -8.10 7.92 -27.40
N VAL A 591 -7.18 7.44 -26.55
CA VAL A 591 -6.45 8.31 -25.62
C VAL A 591 -5.69 9.39 -26.37
N ALA A 592 -4.98 9.04 -27.45
CA ALA A 592 -4.30 10.02 -28.29
C ALA A 592 -5.27 11.04 -28.92
N GLN A 593 -6.41 10.57 -29.42
CA GLN A 593 -7.42 11.43 -30.04
C GLN A 593 -8.09 12.38 -29.03
N ASP A 594 -8.45 11.87 -27.85
CA ASP A 594 -9.05 12.67 -26.77
C ASP A 594 -8.05 13.67 -26.19
N LEU A 595 -6.77 13.30 -26.11
CA LEU A 595 -5.70 14.23 -25.76
C LEU A 595 -5.60 15.36 -26.79
N SER A 596 -5.59 15.04 -28.10
CA SER A 596 -5.53 16.07 -29.15
C SER A 596 -6.69 17.05 -29.05
N LYS A 597 -7.92 16.57 -28.80
CA LYS A 597 -9.11 17.41 -28.60
C LYS A 597 -8.99 18.25 -27.32
N SER A 598 -8.51 17.66 -26.23
CA SER A 598 -8.40 18.34 -24.92
C SER A 598 -7.30 19.41 -24.91
N LEU A 599 -6.25 19.25 -25.73
CA LEU A 599 -5.25 20.28 -26.01
C LEU A 599 -5.73 21.36 -27.00
N GLY A 600 -6.97 21.30 -27.48
CA GLY A 600 -7.53 22.25 -28.44
C GLY A 600 -7.09 22.04 -29.89
N GLY A 601 -6.51 20.88 -30.22
CA GLY A 601 -6.15 20.51 -31.59
C GLY A 601 -7.30 19.86 -32.36
N ASP A 602 -7.25 19.94 -33.68
CA ASP A 602 -8.19 19.34 -34.64
C ASP A 602 -7.59 18.15 -35.42
N GLY A 603 -6.35 17.78 -35.09
CA GLY A 603 -5.62 16.69 -35.74
C GLY A 603 -6.14 15.29 -35.41
N VAL A 604 -5.76 14.32 -36.25
CA VAL A 604 -6.09 12.90 -36.06
C VAL A 604 -4.86 12.14 -35.56
N ALA A 605 -5.07 11.25 -34.59
CA ALA A 605 -4.02 10.37 -34.08
C ALA A 605 -3.43 9.47 -35.18
N THR A 606 -2.11 9.54 -35.35
CA THR A 606 -1.38 8.79 -36.39
C THR A 606 -0.54 7.68 -35.77
N LYS A 607 -0.72 6.44 -36.24
CA LYS A 607 0.05 5.27 -35.77
C LYS A 607 1.53 5.43 -36.13
N VAL A 608 2.42 5.14 -35.19
CA VAL A 608 3.87 5.11 -35.44
C VAL A 608 4.25 3.73 -35.93
N VAL A 609 4.99 3.68 -37.04
CA VAL A 609 5.55 2.44 -37.61
C VAL A 609 7.03 2.36 -37.18
N ASP A 610 7.49 1.17 -36.79
CA ASP A 610 8.89 0.87 -36.42
C ASP A 610 9.46 1.68 -35.22
N GLY A 611 8.70 1.81 -34.14
CA GLY A 611 9.02 2.65 -32.96
C GLY A 611 10.28 2.28 -32.14
N GLY A 612 10.81 1.06 -32.25
CA GLY A 612 12.08 0.59 -31.66
C GLY A 612 12.39 0.88 -30.17
N GLY A 613 11.39 1.02 -29.30
CA GLY A 613 11.49 1.44 -27.90
C GLY A 613 12.15 0.48 -26.88
N HIS A 614 11.98 -0.84 -26.97
CA HIS A 614 12.32 -1.76 -25.86
C HIS A 614 12.94 -3.10 -26.25
N GLY A 615 13.23 -3.30 -27.54
CA GLY A 615 13.95 -4.48 -28.06
C GLY A 615 13.10 -5.76 -28.13
N HIS A 616 11.79 -5.67 -27.89
CA HIS A 616 10.86 -6.81 -27.97
C HIS A 616 9.89 -6.75 -29.16
N GLY A 617 9.82 -5.63 -29.89
CA GLY A 617 9.03 -5.53 -31.12
C GLY A 617 7.51 -5.65 -30.96
N LEU A 618 6.99 -5.44 -29.75
CA LEU A 618 5.54 -5.49 -29.45
C LEU A 618 4.95 -4.07 -29.31
N GLU A 619 5.61 -3.09 -29.89
CA GLU A 619 5.32 -1.68 -29.64
C GLU A 619 4.12 -1.21 -30.45
N LEU A 620 3.21 -0.54 -29.75
CA LEU A 620 2.03 0.07 -30.31
C LEU A 620 2.01 1.50 -29.82
N SER A 621 2.13 2.46 -30.74
CA SER A 621 2.10 3.87 -30.38
C SER A 621 1.39 4.73 -31.43
N TYR A 622 0.78 5.80 -30.93
CA TYR A 622 0.12 6.83 -31.72
C TYR A 622 0.72 8.18 -31.39
N THR A 623 0.68 9.07 -32.36
CA THR A 623 1.18 10.44 -32.24
C THR A 623 0.11 11.44 -32.59
N ILE A 624 0.10 12.55 -31.86
CA ILE A 624 -0.70 13.74 -32.16
C ILE A 624 0.18 14.97 -32.15
N ARG A 625 -0.33 16.03 -32.78
CA ARG A 625 0.26 17.36 -32.72
C ARG A 625 -0.74 18.31 -32.07
N ASP A 626 -0.25 19.12 -31.15
CA ASP A 626 -1.06 20.15 -30.52
C ASP A 626 -1.11 21.43 -31.37
N PRO A 627 -1.86 22.48 -30.96
CA PRO A 627 -1.93 23.74 -31.72
C PRO A 627 -0.59 24.47 -31.88
N GLN A 628 0.41 24.16 -31.05
CA GLN A 628 1.77 24.68 -31.15
C GLN A 628 2.65 23.80 -32.05
N ASN A 629 2.07 22.82 -32.74
CA ASN A 629 2.74 21.85 -33.60
C ASN A 629 3.76 20.95 -32.86
N ARG A 630 3.68 20.85 -31.52
CA ARG A 630 4.55 19.97 -30.72
C ARG A 630 4.02 18.53 -30.79
N LYS A 631 4.93 17.55 -30.81
CA LYS A 631 4.60 16.13 -30.97
C LYS A 631 4.39 15.47 -29.60
N TRP A 632 3.24 14.83 -29.43
CA TRP A 632 2.91 13.99 -28.27
C TRP A 632 2.84 12.53 -28.71
N ILE A 633 3.26 11.60 -27.86
CA ILE A 633 3.22 10.16 -28.13
C ILE A 633 2.40 9.47 -27.04
N VAL A 634 1.50 8.58 -27.44
CA VAL A 634 0.79 7.67 -26.55
C VAL A 634 1.13 6.24 -26.97
N GLU A 635 1.65 5.43 -26.05
CA GLU A 635 2.16 4.10 -26.33
C GLU A 635 1.74 3.05 -25.31
N TRP A 636 1.72 1.79 -25.73
CA TRP A 636 1.54 0.64 -24.85
C TRP A 636 2.90 0.05 -24.48
N ASP A 637 3.28 0.17 -23.21
CA ASP A 637 4.52 -0.41 -22.67
C ASP A 637 4.26 -1.26 -21.39
N GLY A 638 5.31 -1.80 -20.79
CA GLY A 638 5.25 -2.69 -19.64
C GLY A 638 4.67 -4.06 -19.98
N ILE A 639 4.79 -4.47 -21.24
CA ILE A 639 4.10 -5.64 -21.82
C ILE A 639 4.64 -6.94 -21.22
N GLY A 640 3.76 -7.73 -20.61
CA GLY A 640 4.07 -9.10 -20.24
C GLY A 640 4.12 -9.97 -21.49
N ARG A 641 5.13 -10.83 -21.60
CA ARG A 641 5.33 -11.73 -22.75
C ARG A 641 6.07 -13.00 -22.32
N THR A 642 6.06 -14.02 -23.17
CA THR A 642 6.69 -15.31 -22.91
C THR A 642 7.44 -15.77 -24.15
N TYR A 643 8.55 -16.48 -23.96
CA TYR A 643 9.42 -16.93 -25.04
C TYR A 643 9.39 -18.44 -25.22
N THR A 644 9.61 -18.89 -26.46
CA THR A 644 10.04 -20.25 -26.77
C THR A 644 11.45 -20.48 -26.22
N PRO A 645 11.91 -21.74 -26.08
CA PRO A 645 13.31 -22.04 -25.76
C PRO A 645 14.31 -21.42 -26.77
N ASN A 646 13.87 -21.17 -28.01
CA ASN A 646 14.66 -20.55 -29.06
C ASN A 646 14.70 -19.01 -28.98
N GLY A 647 13.89 -18.41 -28.10
CA GLY A 647 13.86 -16.96 -27.90
C GLY A 647 12.85 -16.22 -28.78
N ASP A 648 11.92 -16.93 -29.42
CA ASP A 648 10.81 -16.31 -30.15
C ASP A 648 9.69 -15.96 -29.17
N VAL A 649 9.03 -14.80 -29.36
CA VAL A 649 7.83 -14.47 -28.59
C VAL A 649 6.75 -15.48 -28.94
N ILE A 650 6.10 -16.06 -27.93
CA ILE A 650 4.98 -16.97 -28.15
C ILE A 650 3.75 -16.15 -28.56
N ASP A 651 3.15 -16.51 -29.69
CA ASP A 651 1.92 -15.90 -30.21
C ASP A 651 0.81 -15.85 -29.13
N GLY A 652 0.15 -14.70 -29.02
CA GLY A 652 -0.91 -14.47 -28.03
C GLY A 652 -0.45 -14.41 -26.57
N SER A 653 0.87 -14.47 -26.30
CA SER A 653 1.39 -14.34 -24.94
C SER A 653 1.57 -12.89 -24.48
N ALA A 654 1.49 -11.92 -25.40
CA ALA A 654 1.47 -10.49 -25.11
C ALA A 654 0.24 -10.15 -24.25
N ARG A 655 0.48 -9.52 -23.10
CA ARG A 655 -0.54 -9.36 -22.06
C ARG A 655 -0.27 -8.19 -21.12
N ALA A 656 -1.31 -7.73 -20.44
CA ALA A 656 -1.25 -6.64 -19.47
C ALA A 656 -0.61 -5.36 -20.05
N GLY A 657 0.30 -4.72 -19.31
CA GLY A 657 0.95 -3.46 -19.67
C GLY A 657 0.33 -2.21 -19.04
N SER A 658 0.75 -1.05 -19.52
CA SER A 658 0.26 0.29 -19.19
C SER A 658 0.27 1.14 -20.46
N ILE A 659 -0.55 2.18 -20.46
CA ILE A 659 -0.39 3.29 -21.40
C ILE A 659 0.68 4.21 -20.82
N GLU A 660 1.64 4.58 -21.64
CA GLU A 660 2.62 5.63 -21.38
C GLU A 660 2.36 6.78 -22.35
N LEU A 661 2.35 8.01 -21.85
CA LEU A 661 2.14 9.22 -22.61
C LEU A 661 3.38 10.08 -22.44
N VAL A 662 4.12 10.24 -23.52
CA VAL A 662 5.36 11.00 -23.57
C VAL A 662 5.06 12.38 -24.12
N THR A 663 5.24 13.42 -23.30
CA THR A 663 5.05 14.80 -23.72
C THR A 663 6.18 15.25 -24.67
N PRO A 664 5.97 16.30 -25.48
CA PRO A 664 7.08 17.06 -26.04
C PRO A 664 7.96 17.62 -24.89
N LYS A 665 9.12 18.16 -25.25
CA LYS A 665 9.81 19.12 -24.39
C LYS A 665 9.05 20.44 -24.44
N PHE A 666 8.62 20.93 -23.28
CA PHE A 666 7.81 22.14 -23.18
C PHE A 666 7.90 22.76 -21.80
N ILE A 667 7.48 24.02 -21.68
CA ILE A 667 7.20 24.68 -20.42
C ILE A 667 5.85 24.16 -19.92
N PRO A 668 5.79 23.38 -18.82
CA PRO A 668 4.53 22.80 -18.38
C PRO A 668 3.52 23.87 -17.95
N ASP A 669 2.29 23.71 -18.43
CA ASP A 669 1.12 24.51 -18.07
C ASP A 669 0.04 23.62 -17.43
N VAL A 670 -0.72 24.16 -16.48
CA VAL A 670 -1.73 23.40 -15.73
C VAL A 670 -2.81 22.83 -16.65
N LEU A 671 -3.28 23.59 -17.65
CA LEU A 671 -4.33 23.14 -18.56
C LEU A 671 -3.83 22.02 -19.48
N GLU A 672 -2.57 22.06 -19.88
CA GLU A 672 -1.95 21.01 -20.69
C GLU A 672 -1.75 19.72 -19.90
N ILE A 673 -1.39 19.83 -18.61
CA ILE A 673 -1.31 18.69 -17.69
C ILE A 673 -2.71 18.12 -17.43
N ASP A 674 -3.71 18.99 -17.22
CA ASP A 674 -5.09 18.57 -16.98
C ASP A 674 -5.69 17.85 -18.20
N ALA A 675 -5.39 18.32 -19.41
CA ALA A 675 -5.78 17.65 -20.65
C ALA A 675 -5.31 16.18 -20.73
N VAL A 676 -4.16 15.84 -20.14
CA VAL A 676 -3.69 14.46 -20.02
C VAL A 676 -4.60 13.65 -19.11
N TYR A 677 -4.94 14.17 -17.93
CA TYR A 677 -5.79 13.47 -16.97
C TYR A 677 -7.23 13.37 -17.44
N ASP A 678 -7.73 14.35 -18.18
CA ASP A 678 -9.01 14.31 -18.86
C ASP A 678 -9.07 13.20 -19.91
N ALA A 679 -8.04 13.08 -20.76
CA ALA A 679 -7.94 12.01 -21.74
C ALA A 679 -7.87 10.63 -21.06
N PHE A 680 -7.13 10.52 -19.96
CA PHE A 680 -7.07 9.30 -19.14
C PHE A 680 -8.43 8.98 -18.50
N GLU A 681 -9.12 9.97 -17.93
CA GLU A 681 -10.41 9.78 -17.28
C GLU A 681 -11.49 9.34 -18.28
N LYS A 682 -11.58 9.99 -19.45
CA LYS A 682 -12.51 9.62 -20.53
C LYS A 682 -12.36 8.16 -20.96
N ASN A 683 -11.13 7.63 -20.91
CA ASN A 683 -10.80 6.27 -21.31
C ASN A 683 -10.62 5.29 -20.14
N ASN A 684 -10.93 5.68 -18.90
CA ASN A 684 -10.72 4.88 -17.68
C ASN A 684 -9.30 4.33 -17.53
N ILE A 685 -8.31 5.12 -17.95
CA ILE A 685 -6.91 4.87 -17.68
C ILE A 685 -6.63 5.30 -16.24
N LEU A 686 -6.05 4.38 -15.47
CA LEU A 686 -5.83 4.56 -14.04
C LEU A 686 -4.34 4.77 -13.74
N PRO A 687 -3.90 6.02 -13.47
CA PRO A 687 -2.60 6.26 -12.87
C PRO A 687 -2.42 5.43 -11.59
N ASN A 688 -1.21 4.91 -11.35
CA ASN A 688 -0.96 4.01 -10.23
C ASN A 688 0.46 4.16 -9.69
N LEU A 689 0.58 4.22 -8.36
CA LEU A 689 1.85 4.21 -7.62
C LEU A 689 2.63 2.90 -7.81
N LEU A 690 1.94 1.77 -7.97
CA LEU A 690 2.54 0.44 -7.97
C LEU A 690 3.18 0.03 -9.30
N SER A 691 2.86 0.69 -10.40
CA SER A 691 3.14 0.18 -11.75
C SER A 691 2.96 1.24 -12.84
N GLY A 692 3.84 1.25 -13.84
CA GLY A 692 3.98 2.39 -14.78
C GLY A 692 4.92 3.45 -14.20
N GLY A 693 5.65 4.19 -15.04
CA GLY A 693 6.58 5.23 -14.62
C GLY A 693 6.08 6.64 -14.90
N GLY A 694 6.24 7.53 -13.92
CA GLY A 694 6.41 8.95 -14.17
C GLY A 694 7.88 9.20 -14.44
N HIS A 695 8.21 9.82 -15.57
CA HIS A 695 9.55 10.33 -15.83
C HIS A 695 9.50 11.85 -15.93
N VAL A 696 10.44 12.53 -15.27
CA VAL A 696 10.68 13.96 -15.51
C VAL A 696 12.04 14.09 -16.17
N ASN A 697 12.03 14.50 -17.43
CA ASN A 697 13.20 14.72 -18.23
C ASN A 697 13.56 16.20 -18.20
N ILE A 698 14.79 16.52 -17.83
CA ILE A 698 15.34 17.87 -17.93
C ILE A 698 16.14 17.95 -19.22
N ASP A 699 15.91 19.00 -20.00
CA ASP A 699 16.81 19.33 -21.10
C ASP A 699 18.16 19.81 -20.55
N LEU A 700 19.23 19.11 -20.92
CA LEU A 700 20.58 19.47 -20.50
C LEU A 700 21.10 20.75 -21.18
N ALA A 701 20.38 21.30 -22.17
CA ALA A 701 20.64 22.63 -22.70
C ALA A 701 20.68 23.71 -21.60
N ALA A 702 19.90 23.56 -20.52
CA ALA A 702 19.94 24.46 -19.36
C ALA A 702 21.33 24.53 -18.68
N PHE A 703 22.14 23.48 -18.86
CA PHE A 703 23.50 23.34 -18.31
C PHE A 703 24.60 23.44 -19.38
N GLU A 704 24.28 23.87 -20.59
CA GLU A 704 25.28 23.99 -21.65
C GLU A 704 26.38 25.01 -21.27
N GLY A 705 27.64 24.58 -21.33
CA GLY A 705 28.79 25.36 -20.87
C GLY A 705 28.89 25.53 -19.34
N LYS A 706 28.04 24.84 -18.56
CA LYS A 706 27.89 24.98 -17.10
C LYS A 706 28.09 23.65 -16.34
N PRO A 707 29.27 22.99 -16.47
CA PRO A 707 29.48 21.68 -15.85
C PRO A 707 29.55 21.75 -14.31
N LYS A 708 29.98 22.88 -13.72
CA LYS A 708 29.93 23.11 -12.27
C LYS A 708 28.49 23.06 -11.75
N GLU A 709 27.57 23.73 -12.43
CA GLU A 709 26.16 23.81 -12.07
C GLU A 709 25.47 22.44 -12.23
N LEU A 710 25.84 21.66 -13.26
CA LEU A 710 25.34 20.28 -13.40
C LEU A 710 25.84 19.37 -12.27
N ALA A 711 27.12 19.47 -11.91
CA ALA A 711 27.67 18.72 -10.77
C ALA A 711 27.01 19.13 -9.44
N ARG A 712 26.69 20.43 -9.27
CA ARG A 712 25.90 20.93 -8.14
C ARG A 712 24.50 20.35 -8.13
N PHE A 713 23.80 20.30 -9.27
CA PHE A 713 22.48 19.68 -9.40
C PHE A 713 22.50 18.21 -8.96
N MET A 714 23.46 17.42 -9.44
CA MET A 714 23.62 16.02 -9.04
C MET A 714 23.90 15.89 -7.53
N THR A 715 24.70 16.80 -6.97
CA THR A 715 24.99 16.84 -5.53
C THR A 715 23.71 17.11 -4.71
N ILE A 716 22.93 18.12 -5.10
CA ILE A 716 21.64 18.46 -4.46
C ILE A 716 20.66 17.29 -4.52
N PHE A 717 20.58 16.60 -5.67
CA PHE A 717 19.78 15.40 -5.80
C PHE A 717 20.21 14.32 -4.79
N HIS A 718 21.51 14.02 -4.68
CA HIS A 718 22.00 12.98 -3.78
C HIS A 718 21.90 13.32 -2.30
N GLU A 719 21.92 14.59 -1.93
CA GLU A 719 21.69 15.04 -0.55
C GLU A 719 20.24 14.80 -0.08
N ASN A 720 19.30 14.66 -1.02
CA ASN A 720 17.85 14.61 -0.76
C ASN A 720 17.15 13.36 -1.34
N ARG A 721 17.89 12.45 -1.99
CA ARG A 721 17.30 11.36 -2.80
C ARG A 721 16.40 10.39 -2.03
N SER A 722 16.68 10.16 -0.75
CA SER A 722 15.91 9.19 0.04
C SER A 722 14.53 9.73 0.39
N VAL A 723 14.42 11.00 0.79
CA VAL A 723 13.12 11.60 1.09
C VAL A 723 12.31 11.81 -0.19
N MET A 724 12.97 12.17 -1.31
CA MET A 724 12.32 12.21 -2.63
C MET A 724 11.79 10.84 -3.05
N SER A 725 12.58 9.78 -2.85
CA SER A 725 12.14 8.40 -3.08
C SER A 725 10.95 8.04 -2.20
N LEU A 726 10.95 8.42 -0.92
CA LEU A 726 9.82 8.14 -0.03
C LEU A 726 8.51 8.76 -0.53
N MET A 727 8.56 10.02 -0.98
CA MET A 727 7.39 10.74 -1.50
C MET A 727 6.90 10.21 -2.85
N PHE A 728 7.83 9.98 -3.78
CA PHE A 728 7.49 9.81 -5.20
C PHE A 728 7.96 8.48 -5.79
N GLN A 729 8.41 7.51 -5.00
CA GLN A 729 8.77 6.19 -5.51
C GLN A 729 8.25 5.09 -4.59
N HIS A 730 7.32 4.27 -5.06
CA HIS A 730 6.79 3.17 -4.25
C HIS A 730 7.91 2.18 -3.85
N VAL A 731 7.88 1.64 -2.62
CA VAL A 731 8.93 0.77 -2.06
C VAL A 731 9.30 -0.44 -2.94
N ASN A 732 8.34 -0.98 -3.69
CA ASN A 732 8.59 -2.08 -4.63
C ASN A 732 9.31 -1.64 -5.91
N ARG A 733 9.25 -0.35 -6.27
CA ARG A 733 9.87 0.25 -7.47
C ARG A 733 11.30 0.71 -7.26
N VAL A 734 11.71 1.01 -6.02
CA VAL A 734 13.13 1.23 -5.63
C VAL A 734 14.01 0.04 -6.05
N LYS A 735 13.42 -1.15 -6.12
CA LYS A 735 14.11 -2.35 -6.57
C LYS A 735 14.26 -2.42 -8.08
N THR A 736 13.58 -1.60 -8.87
CA THR A 736 13.66 -1.54 -10.33
C THR A 736 14.50 -0.35 -10.77
N SER A 737 14.28 0.82 -10.17
CA SER A 737 15.14 2.01 -10.30
C SER A 737 15.99 2.14 -9.04
N GLU A 738 17.22 1.67 -9.17
CA GLU A 738 18.14 1.50 -8.04
C GLU A 738 18.71 2.85 -7.56
N PRO A 739 18.78 3.07 -6.24
CA PRO A 739 19.62 4.13 -5.69
C PRO A 739 21.07 3.83 -6.01
N ILE A 740 21.68 4.65 -6.86
CA ILE A 740 23.05 4.41 -7.30
C ILE A 740 24.02 4.45 -6.10
N ALA A 741 25.02 3.57 -6.09
CA ALA A 741 26.10 3.64 -5.11
C ALA A 741 27.03 4.81 -5.47
N ILE A 742 27.09 5.82 -4.61
CA ILE A 742 27.98 6.99 -4.78
C ILE A 742 29.20 6.79 -3.88
N SER A 743 30.40 6.84 -4.46
CA SER A 743 31.66 6.79 -3.71
C SER A 743 31.92 8.12 -2.98
N ASP A 744 32.67 8.09 -1.88
CA ASP A 744 33.13 9.32 -1.22
C ASP A 744 33.96 10.20 -2.17
N THR A 745 34.71 9.57 -3.08
CA THR A 745 35.45 10.25 -4.14
C THR A 745 34.53 11.03 -5.06
N LEU A 746 33.50 10.37 -5.61
CA LEU A 746 32.55 11.01 -6.53
C LEU A 746 31.77 12.11 -5.82
N SER A 747 31.23 11.86 -4.62
CA SER A 747 30.53 12.85 -3.81
C SER A 747 31.40 14.10 -3.58
N ASN A 748 32.65 13.95 -3.16
CA ASN A 748 33.54 15.07 -2.90
C ASN A 748 33.95 15.81 -4.17
N LYS A 749 34.10 15.12 -5.30
CA LYS A 749 34.41 15.75 -6.59
C LYS A 749 33.22 16.52 -7.16
N LEU A 750 31.99 15.99 -7.06
CA LEU A 750 30.79 16.65 -7.57
C LEU A 750 30.49 17.96 -6.81
N LYS A 751 30.55 17.95 -5.48
CA LYS A 751 30.18 19.12 -4.67
C LYS A 751 31.11 20.32 -4.87
N ASN A 752 32.37 20.07 -5.24
CA ASN A 752 33.42 21.06 -5.44
C ASN A 752 33.94 21.07 -6.89
N PHE A 753 33.10 20.68 -7.84
CA PHE A 753 33.54 20.52 -9.22
C PHE A 753 33.85 21.90 -9.85
N ASN A 754 35.07 22.05 -10.37
CA ASN A 754 35.51 23.26 -11.09
C ASN A 754 36.24 22.89 -12.41
N GLY A 755 36.03 21.66 -12.90
CA GLY A 755 36.62 21.19 -14.15
C GLY A 755 35.81 21.56 -15.39
N SER A 756 36.28 21.07 -16.52
CA SER A 756 35.63 21.13 -17.83
C SER A 756 34.49 20.12 -18.00
N GLU A 757 33.69 20.29 -19.06
CA GLU A 757 32.60 19.36 -19.39
C GLU A 757 33.11 17.93 -19.63
N ASP A 758 34.21 17.79 -20.37
CA ASP A 758 34.86 16.50 -20.65
C ASP A 758 35.37 15.82 -19.37
N GLU A 759 35.92 16.59 -18.42
CA GLU A 759 36.35 16.05 -17.13
C GLU A 759 35.15 15.55 -16.30
N LEU A 760 34.01 16.24 -16.34
CA LEU A 760 32.80 15.78 -15.66
C LEU A 760 32.26 14.49 -16.29
N LYS A 761 32.19 14.43 -17.62
CA LYS A 761 31.72 13.23 -18.35
C LYS A 761 32.58 12.01 -18.03
N LYS A 762 33.90 12.16 -18.11
CA LYS A 762 34.86 11.10 -17.76
C LYS A 762 34.74 10.70 -16.28
N LEU A 763 34.57 11.67 -15.38
CA LEU A 763 34.34 11.40 -13.96
C LEU A 763 33.10 10.53 -13.73
N LEU A 764 31.96 10.90 -14.34
CA LEU A 764 30.71 10.16 -14.19
C LEU A 764 30.82 8.73 -14.75
N TYR A 765 31.46 8.55 -15.90
CA TYR A 765 31.66 7.22 -16.45
C TYR A 765 32.60 6.37 -15.57
N ASN A 766 33.76 6.91 -15.18
CA ASN A 766 34.77 6.15 -14.43
C ASN A 766 34.33 5.80 -13.01
N GLU A 767 33.56 6.67 -12.36
CA GLU A 767 32.93 6.37 -11.06
C GLU A 767 31.64 5.54 -11.20
N GLN A 768 31.36 5.04 -12.40
CA GLN A 768 30.25 4.15 -12.74
C GLN A 768 28.87 4.73 -12.40
N TYR A 769 28.61 5.96 -12.84
CA TYR A 769 27.31 6.62 -12.72
C TYR A 769 26.25 6.00 -13.67
N TYR A 770 26.02 4.70 -13.56
CA TYR A 770 25.06 3.92 -14.35
C TYR A 770 24.77 2.58 -13.63
N ASN A 771 23.70 1.89 -14.01
CA ASN A 771 23.41 0.57 -13.45
C ASN A 771 24.42 -0.46 -13.97
N THR A 772 25.10 -1.15 -13.06
CA THR A 772 26.14 -2.13 -13.38
C THR A 772 25.71 -3.59 -13.15
N ARG A 773 24.43 -3.88 -12.91
CA ARG A 773 23.98 -5.24 -12.52
C ARG A 773 23.55 -6.09 -13.71
N TYR A 774 23.80 -7.39 -13.59
CA TYR A 774 23.22 -8.39 -14.51
C TYR A 774 21.68 -8.36 -14.50
N GLY A 775 21.09 -8.53 -15.68
CA GLY A 775 19.64 -8.55 -15.86
C GLY A 775 18.97 -7.19 -15.69
N ARG A 776 19.72 -6.11 -15.89
CA ARG A 776 19.25 -4.72 -15.84
C ARG A 776 19.89 -3.88 -16.95
N LYS A 777 19.17 -2.85 -17.41
CA LYS A 777 19.70 -1.86 -18.34
C LYS A 777 20.48 -0.80 -17.58
N SER A 778 21.53 -0.24 -18.19
CA SER A 778 22.39 0.82 -17.60
C SER A 778 21.60 2.04 -17.11
N ARG A 779 20.50 2.37 -17.79
CA ARG A 779 19.57 3.46 -17.44
C ARG A 779 18.68 3.22 -16.20
N TYR A 780 18.61 2.00 -15.64
CA TYR A 780 17.68 1.68 -14.54
C TYR A 780 18.17 2.18 -13.16
N LEU A 781 18.21 3.51 -13.02
CA LEU A 781 18.58 4.27 -11.83
C LEU A 781 17.47 5.27 -11.44
N GLN A 782 17.63 6.00 -10.33
CA GLN A 782 16.71 7.08 -9.94
C GLN A 782 16.93 8.36 -10.75
N LEU A 783 18.19 8.69 -11.05
CA LEU A 783 18.56 9.79 -11.93
C LEU A 783 19.51 9.22 -13.00
N ASP A 784 19.04 9.16 -14.25
CA ASP A 784 19.84 8.72 -15.38
C ASP A 784 20.55 9.91 -16.04
N MET A 785 21.88 9.79 -16.16
CA MET A 785 22.77 10.78 -16.78
C MET A 785 23.50 10.19 -18.00
N SER A 786 23.14 8.99 -18.46
CA SER A 786 23.86 8.31 -19.55
C SER A 786 23.89 9.12 -20.85
N ALA A 787 22.82 9.86 -21.17
CA ALA A 787 22.77 10.76 -22.31
C ALA A 787 23.70 11.98 -22.19
N TYR A 788 24.16 12.34 -20.99
CA TYR A 788 25.13 13.43 -20.79
C TYR A 788 26.55 12.99 -21.14
N PHE A 789 26.96 11.78 -20.73
CA PHE A 789 28.32 11.26 -20.93
C PHE A 789 28.43 10.29 -22.12
N GLN A 790 27.43 10.25 -23.00
CA GLN A 790 27.35 9.26 -24.09
C GLN A 790 28.51 9.28 -25.09
N ASP A 791 29.17 10.43 -25.25
CA ASP A 791 30.33 10.67 -26.09
C ASP A 791 31.63 10.07 -25.54
N VAL A 792 31.72 9.79 -24.24
CA VAL A 792 32.90 9.16 -23.61
C VAL A 792 32.73 7.66 -23.35
N ILE A 793 31.61 7.07 -23.78
CA ILE A 793 31.34 5.63 -23.62
C ILE A 793 32.25 4.82 -24.57
N PRO A 794 32.93 3.76 -24.11
CA PRO A 794 33.66 2.84 -24.97
C PRO A 794 32.75 2.18 -26.01
N GLU A 795 33.22 2.12 -27.26
CA GLU A 795 32.43 1.69 -28.41
C GLU A 795 31.85 0.29 -28.26
N GLN A 796 32.60 -0.64 -27.65
CA GLN A 796 32.18 -2.02 -27.45
C GLN A 796 30.91 -2.19 -26.59
N PHE A 797 30.49 -1.15 -25.86
CA PHE A 797 29.27 -1.19 -25.04
C PHE A 797 28.08 -0.49 -25.71
N VAL A 798 28.27 0.18 -26.84
CA VAL A 798 27.20 0.89 -27.55
C VAL A 798 26.53 -0.05 -28.56
N THR A 799 25.39 -0.61 -28.18
CA THR A 799 24.63 -1.57 -29.00
C THR A 799 23.13 -1.34 -28.86
N ASP A 800 22.36 -1.85 -29.82
CA ASP A 800 20.91 -1.75 -29.79
C ASP A 800 20.29 -2.29 -28.50
N ASP A 801 19.13 -1.74 -28.14
CA ASP A 801 18.39 -2.19 -26.96
C ASP A 801 17.98 -3.66 -27.12
N PHE A 802 17.92 -4.38 -26.00
CA PHE A 802 17.61 -5.80 -26.00
C PHE A 802 16.61 -6.18 -24.92
N ASP A 803 15.95 -7.30 -25.16
CA ASP A 803 15.00 -7.82 -24.20
C ASP A 803 15.66 -8.67 -23.11
N ILE A 804 15.73 -8.12 -21.90
CA ILE A 804 16.22 -8.80 -20.70
C ILE A 804 15.41 -10.05 -20.35
N ALA A 805 14.16 -10.16 -20.80
CA ALA A 805 13.31 -11.32 -20.57
C ALA A 805 13.62 -12.49 -21.53
N ASN A 806 14.14 -12.23 -22.72
CA ASN A 806 14.37 -13.26 -23.75
C ASN A 806 15.47 -14.26 -23.33
N PRO A 807 15.16 -15.56 -23.13
CA PRO A 807 16.07 -16.54 -22.56
C PRO A 807 17.35 -16.78 -23.37
N THR A 808 17.33 -16.55 -24.69
CA THR A 808 18.49 -16.75 -25.57
C THR A 808 19.34 -15.50 -25.72
N VAL A 809 18.83 -14.34 -25.29
CA VAL A 809 19.60 -13.09 -25.29
C VAL A 809 20.47 -13.03 -24.02
N PRO A 810 21.81 -13.01 -24.15
CA PRO A 810 22.71 -12.93 -23.01
C PRO A 810 22.50 -11.61 -22.27
N TRP A 811 22.49 -11.68 -20.93
CA TRP A 811 22.64 -10.47 -20.13
C TRP A 811 24.08 -9.96 -20.29
N ARG A 812 24.21 -8.73 -20.77
CA ARG A 812 25.47 -8.12 -21.18
C ARG A 812 25.53 -6.65 -20.78
N ARG A 813 26.72 -6.07 -20.88
CA ARG A 813 26.93 -4.63 -20.68
C ARG A 813 26.47 -3.91 -21.93
N GLN A 814 25.69 -2.85 -21.75
CA GLN A 814 25.10 -2.14 -22.88
C GLN A 814 24.72 -0.71 -22.48
N PHE A 815 24.92 0.20 -23.41
CA PHE A 815 24.35 1.53 -23.43
C PHE A 815 23.54 1.72 -24.70
N ARG A 816 22.29 2.17 -24.54
CA ARG A 816 21.47 2.68 -25.64
C ARG A 816 21.82 4.15 -25.80
N VAL A 817 22.31 4.52 -26.98
CA VAL A 817 22.81 5.87 -27.26
C VAL A 817 22.06 6.44 -28.45
N ASP A 818 21.39 7.58 -28.24
CA ASP A 818 20.82 8.39 -29.32
C ASP A 818 21.48 9.77 -29.29
N PRO A 819 22.39 10.07 -30.24
CA PRO A 819 23.14 11.33 -30.27
C PRO A 819 22.25 12.58 -30.34
N ARG A 820 20.98 12.46 -30.74
CA ARG A 820 20.03 13.58 -30.81
C ARG A 820 19.39 13.90 -29.45
N ILE A 821 19.55 13.02 -28.47
CA ILE A 821 18.95 13.16 -27.15
C ILE A 821 20.03 13.57 -26.16
N ARG A 822 19.86 14.75 -25.55
CA ARG A 822 20.63 15.23 -24.40
C ARG A 822 19.63 15.52 -23.28
N LYS A 823 19.57 14.65 -22.28
CA LYS A 823 18.63 14.78 -21.15
C LYS A 823 19.18 14.19 -19.85
N ALA A 824 18.77 14.76 -18.72
CA ALA A 824 18.80 14.07 -17.44
C ALA A 824 17.38 13.54 -17.17
N GLU A 825 17.25 12.31 -16.69
CA GLU A 825 15.94 11.68 -16.52
C GLU A 825 15.74 11.21 -15.08
N PHE A 826 14.78 11.81 -14.39
CA PHE A 826 14.23 11.27 -13.14
C PHE A 826 13.42 10.04 -13.49
N ARG A 827 14.04 8.87 -13.34
CA ARG A 827 13.43 7.62 -13.73
C ARG A 827 12.60 7.02 -12.60
N MET A 828 11.46 6.48 -13.01
CA MET A 828 10.59 5.68 -12.18
C MET A 828 10.05 6.39 -10.93
N PHE A 829 9.81 7.70 -11.00
CA PHE A 829 8.83 8.33 -10.12
C PHE A 829 7.49 7.64 -10.32
N ASN A 830 6.67 7.61 -9.26
CA ASN A 830 5.29 7.19 -9.33
C ASN A 830 4.59 8.05 -10.38
N ALA A 831 3.77 7.40 -11.21
CA ALA A 831 2.93 8.13 -12.14
C ALA A 831 2.06 9.09 -11.31
N PRO A 832 2.15 10.41 -11.52
CA PRO A 832 1.33 11.35 -10.78
C PRO A 832 -0.14 11.03 -11.06
N ARG A 833 -0.99 11.04 -10.02
CA ARG A 833 -2.39 10.56 -10.14
C ARG A 833 -3.36 11.64 -10.61
N ASP A 834 -2.95 12.89 -10.46
CA ASP A 834 -3.69 14.08 -10.85
C ASP A 834 -2.72 15.23 -11.17
N THR A 835 -3.31 16.32 -11.65
CA THR A 835 -2.63 17.56 -12.05
C THR A 835 -1.79 18.15 -10.92
N ALA A 836 -2.28 18.11 -9.68
CA ALA A 836 -1.59 18.67 -8.53
C ALA A 836 -0.36 17.85 -8.10
N GLU A 837 -0.45 16.52 -8.13
CA GLU A 837 0.71 15.66 -7.86
C GLU A 837 1.79 15.82 -8.95
N SER A 838 1.39 16.02 -10.21
CA SER A 838 2.33 16.35 -11.29
C SER A 838 3.01 17.71 -11.03
N ALA A 839 2.23 18.73 -10.68
CA ALA A 839 2.74 20.06 -10.34
C ALA A 839 3.77 20.03 -9.19
N LEU A 840 3.52 19.27 -8.12
CA LEU A 840 4.48 19.08 -7.03
C LEU A 840 5.82 18.48 -7.48
N GLN A 841 5.76 17.45 -8.33
CA GLN A 841 6.97 16.80 -8.87
C GLN A 841 7.75 17.78 -9.74
N ILE A 842 7.07 18.54 -10.59
CA ILE A 842 7.67 19.58 -11.46
C ILE A 842 8.31 20.68 -10.62
N ARG A 843 7.61 21.22 -9.63
CA ARG A 843 8.12 22.29 -8.76
C ARG A 843 9.33 21.86 -7.95
N LEU A 844 9.37 20.61 -7.48
CA LEU A 844 10.56 20.05 -6.82
C LEU A 844 11.77 20.04 -7.77
N VAL A 845 11.57 19.61 -9.02
CA VAL A 845 12.62 19.62 -10.05
C VAL A 845 13.08 21.04 -10.39
N LYS A 846 12.16 21.99 -10.57
CA LYS A 846 12.46 23.41 -10.79
C LYS A 846 13.23 24.02 -9.62
N ALA A 847 12.88 23.69 -8.37
CA ALA A 847 13.59 24.17 -7.20
C ALA A 847 15.04 23.65 -7.13
N MET A 848 15.27 22.37 -7.47
CA MET A 848 16.62 21.81 -7.60
C MET A 848 17.41 22.49 -8.72
N LEU A 849 16.79 22.75 -9.87
CA LEU A 849 17.40 23.51 -10.97
C LEU A 849 17.80 24.91 -10.51
N SER A 850 16.93 25.60 -9.78
CA SER A 850 17.20 26.96 -9.32
C SER A 850 18.35 26.97 -8.33
N LYS A 851 18.34 26.07 -7.33
CA LYS A 851 19.45 25.97 -6.36
C LYS A 851 20.78 25.67 -7.04
N ALA A 852 20.78 24.90 -8.13
CA ALA A 852 21.99 24.55 -8.87
C ALA A 852 22.50 25.70 -9.76
N LEU A 853 21.60 26.37 -10.49
CA LEU A 853 21.93 27.38 -11.49
C LEU A 853 22.09 28.79 -10.92
N ASN A 854 21.36 29.11 -9.85
CA ASN A 854 21.22 30.48 -9.35
C ASN A 854 21.94 30.74 -8.03
N GLU A 855 22.37 29.72 -7.30
CA GLU A 855 22.98 29.89 -5.98
C GLU A 855 24.39 29.24 -5.94
N GLU A 856 25.31 29.87 -5.20
CA GLU A 856 26.70 29.39 -5.04
C GLU A 856 27.03 28.84 -3.65
N ASP A 857 26.03 28.71 -2.78
CA ASP A 857 26.23 28.20 -1.42
C ASP A 857 26.98 26.87 -1.40
N THR A 858 27.73 26.67 -0.33
CA THR A 858 28.46 25.42 -0.10
C THR A 858 27.46 24.27 0.09
N LEU A 859 27.64 23.22 -0.70
CA LEU A 859 26.89 21.97 -0.56
C LEU A 859 27.61 21.04 0.43
N SER A 860 26.85 20.22 1.15
CA SER A 860 27.42 19.25 2.09
C SER A 860 28.20 18.14 1.37
N GLY A 861 27.64 17.67 0.25
CA GLY A 861 28.02 16.44 -0.45
C GLY A 861 27.58 15.16 0.26
N ALA A 862 26.97 15.25 1.46
CA ALA A 862 26.56 14.08 2.22
C ALA A 862 25.41 13.35 1.51
N VAL A 863 25.70 12.17 0.97
CA VAL A 863 24.72 11.35 0.24
C VAL A 863 23.70 10.75 1.22
N GLN A 864 22.42 10.97 0.95
CA GLN A 864 21.34 10.37 1.72
C GLN A 864 21.20 8.88 1.34
N ASN A 865 21.21 8.00 2.33
CA ASN A 865 21.18 6.54 2.16
C ASN A 865 20.10 5.86 3.01
N THR A 866 19.07 6.61 3.41
CA THR A 866 17.97 6.07 4.22
C THR A 866 16.96 5.35 3.33
N GLY A 867 16.62 4.11 3.65
CA GLY A 867 15.62 3.34 2.94
C GLY A 867 14.19 3.62 3.42
N HIS A 868 13.19 3.17 2.65
CA HIS A 868 11.78 3.25 3.04
C HIS A 868 11.51 2.59 4.40
N THR A 869 12.06 1.40 4.63
CA THR A 869 11.89 0.66 5.88
C THR A 869 12.57 1.32 7.06
N ASP A 870 13.65 2.08 6.82
CA ASP A 870 14.35 2.83 7.85
C ASP A 870 13.49 4.05 8.27
N TYR A 871 12.91 4.76 7.30
CA TYR A 871 11.95 5.83 7.59
C TYR A 871 10.68 5.34 8.27
N LEU A 872 10.20 4.13 7.94
CA LEU A 872 9.07 3.55 8.66
C LEU A 872 9.42 3.24 10.13
N ALA A 873 10.68 2.87 10.39
CA ALA A 873 11.16 2.61 11.75
C ALA A 873 11.44 3.90 12.55
N ASP A 874 11.73 5.00 11.87
CA ASP A 874 11.99 6.33 12.43
C ASP A 874 11.29 7.40 11.59
N THR A 875 10.00 7.63 11.89
CA THR A 875 9.16 8.56 11.12
C THR A 875 9.59 10.01 11.32
N ASP A 876 10.14 10.36 12.48
CA ASP A 876 10.59 11.73 12.78
C ASP A 876 11.75 12.11 11.89
N LYS A 877 12.67 11.16 11.61
CA LYS A 877 13.72 11.36 10.62
C LYS A 877 13.17 11.65 9.22
N ALA A 878 12.06 11.05 8.81
CA ALA A 878 11.46 11.32 7.50
C ALA A 878 11.01 12.78 7.38
N TYR A 879 10.37 13.32 8.42
CA TYR A 879 9.92 14.71 8.45
C TYR A 879 11.07 15.70 8.65
N ALA A 880 12.09 15.35 9.43
CA ALA A 880 13.29 16.18 9.56
C ALA A 880 14.08 16.27 8.24
N ASP A 881 14.20 15.15 7.51
CA ASP A 881 14.82 15.13 6.19
C ASP A 881 13.98 15.91 5.16
N LEU A 882 12.64 15.87 5.25
CA LEU A 882 11.73 16.69 4.44
C LEU A 882 11.94 18.18 4.71
N GLU A 883 11.90 18.59 5.98
CA GLU A 883 12.09 19.99 6.38
C GLU A 883 13.46 20.51 5.93
N LYS A 884 14.51 19.70 6.09
CA LYS A 884 15.84 20.02 5.57
C LYS A 884 15.83 20.23 4.05
N MET A 885 15.21 19.33 3.29
CA MET A 885 15.11 19.44 1.83
C MET A 885 14.34 20.72 1.43
N CYS A 886 13.17 20.95 2.03
CA CYS A 886 12.34 22.12 1.74
C CYS A 886 13.07 23.42 2.07
N ASN A 887 13.72 23.50 3.24
CA ASN A 887 14.54 24.64 3.63
C ASN A 887 15.75 24.84 2.71
N GLN A 888 16.37 23.77 2.21
CA GLN A 888 17.47 23.85 1.24
C GLN A 888 16.98 24.38 -0.12
N LEU A 889 15.81 23.94 -0.58
CA LEU A 889 15.28 24.21 -1.91
C LEU A 889 14.37 25.44 -1.99
N GLY A 890 13.96 26.02 -0.86
CA GLY A 890 13.03 27.16 -0.84
C GLY A 890 11.59 26.73 -1.11
N LEU A 891 11.23 25.53 -0.67
CA LEU A 891 9.89 24.96 -0.83
C LEU A 891 9.12 25.07 0.47
N ASN A 892 7.79 25.14 0.38
CA ASN A 892 6.93 25.02 1.55
C ASN A 892 6.84 23.55 1.98
N VAL A 893 7.16 23.27 3.25
CA VAL A 893 7.14 21.91 3.81
C VAL A 893 5.72 21.32 3.81
N ASP A 894 4.70 22.15 4.00
CA ASP A 894 3.31 21.68 4.14
C ASP A 894 2.75 21.11 2.83
N ASP A 895 3.21 21.60 1.68
CA ASP A 895 2.79 21.12 0.36
C ASP A 895 3.14 19.63 0.14
N TYR A 896 4.24 19.17 0.76
CA TYR A 896 4.87 17.86 0.56
C TYR A 896 4.66 16.88 1.73
N LYS A 897 4.26 17.34 2.93
CA LYS A 897 3.97 16.48 4.09
C LYS A 897 2.99 15.33 3.76
N PRO A 898 1.88 15.54 3.02
CA PRO A 898 0.98 14.46 2.64
C PRO A 898 1.66 13.35 1.82
N SER A 899 2.59 13.68 0.93
CA SER A 899 3.32 12.70 0.12
C SER A 899 4.26 11.84 0.96
N VAL A 900 4.93 12.42 1.97
CA VAL A 900 5.74 11.65 2.94
C VAL A 900 4.86 10.71 3.76
N ALA A 901 3.72 11.21 4.25
CA ALA A 901 2.78 10.43 5.04
C ALA A 901 2.24 9.21 4.26
N GLU A 902 1.88 9.41 2.99
CA GLU A 902 1.45 8.33 2.11
C GLU A 902 2.60 7.33 1.83
N GLY A 903 3.82 7.83 1.59
CA GLY A 903 5.01 7.00 1.40
C GLY A 903 5.29 6.07 2.58
N LEU A 904 5.13 6.57 3.82
CA LEU A 904 5.22 5.77 5.04
C LEU A 904 4.08 4.75 5.14
N SER A 905 2.84 5.16 4.87
CA SER A 905 1.66 4.27 4.93
C SER A 905 1.75 3.13 3.93
N GLU A 906 2.11 3.40 2.67
CA GLU A 906 2.29 2.34 1.67
C GLU A 906 3.49 1.45 1.97
N THR A 907 4.55 1.98 2.61
CA THR A 907 5.68 1.16 3.09
C THR A 907 5.22 0.20 4.20
N ASP A 908 4.46 0.66 5.19
CA ASP A 908 3.87 -0.17 6.25
C ASP A 908 2.98 -1.27 5.67
N LEU A 909 2.09 -0.92 4.75
CA LEU A 909 1.19 -1.88 4.10
C LEU A 909 1.96 -2.90 3.26
N ALA A 910 2.97 -2.46 2.50
CA ALA A 910 3.77 -3.35 1.68
C ALA A 910 4.58 -4.33 2.53
N THR A 911 5.25 -3.87 3.59
CA THR A 911 6.14 -4.70 4.43
C THR A 911 5.40 -5.77 5.24
N ARG A 912 4.10 -5.57 5.55
CA ARG A 912 3.23 -6.57 6.18
C ARG A 912 2.78 -7.69 5.24
N SER A 913 2.99 -7.54 3.93
CA SER A 913 2.64 -8.57 2.94
C SER A 913 3.61 -9.75 3.00
N ILE A 914 3.06 -10.97 2.95
CA ILE A 914 3.87 -12.20 2.81
C ILE A 914 4.70 -12.26 1.51
N PHE A 915 4.37 -11.40 0.54
CA PHE A 915 5.06 -11.30 -0.74
C PHE A 915 6.11 -10.19 -0.77
N PHE A 916 6.31 -9.48 0.35
CA PHE A 916 7.34 -8.46 0.43
C PHE A 916 8.73 -9.10 0.44
N GLU A 917 9.57 -8.63 -0.47
CA GLU A 917 10.99 -8.95 -0.55
C GLU A 917 11.76 -7.66 -0.28
N SER A 918 12.79 -7.65 0.56
CA SER A 918 13.63 -6.45 0.74
C SER A 918 14.44 -6.12 -0.52
N TYR A 919 14.96 -4.90 -0.63
CA TYR A 919 15.84 -4.53 -1.74
C TYR A 919 17.08 -5.44 -1.77
N GLU A 920 17.68 -5.69 -0.61
CA GLU A 920 18.87 -6.52 -0.42
C GLU A 920 18.61 -7.95 -0.92
N GLN A 921 17.48 -8.55 -0.54
CA GLN A 921 17.08 -9.88 -1.00
C GLN A 921 16.93 -9.93 -2.52
N LYS A 922 16.26 -8.93 -3.14
CA LYS A 922 16.09 -8.89 -4.60
C LYS A 922 17.41 -8.68 -5.33
N MET A 923 18.36 -7.94 -4.76
CA MET A 923 19.65 -7.68 -5.41
C MET A 923 20.61 -8.88 -5.39
N VAL A 924 20.39 -9.90 -4.56
CA VAL A 924 21.24 -11.12 -4.52
C VAL A 924 21.31 -11.82 -5.89
N VAL A 925 20.20 -11.85 -6.62
CA VAL A 925 20.13 -12.49 -7.96
C VAL A 925 20.55 -11.56 -9.10
N HIS A 926 20.95 -10.33 -8.80
CA HIS A 926 21.44 -9.32 -9.75
C HIS A 926 22.81 -8.78 -9.33
N PRO A 927 23.89 -9.61 -9.38
CA PRO A 927 25.22 -9.16 -9.01
C PRO A 927 25.76 -8.10 -9.98
N LYS A 928 26.73 -7.30 -9.52
CA LYS A 928 27.41 -6.30 -10.36
C LYS A 928 28.33 -6.98 -11.39
N GLN A 929 28.25 -6.53 -12.63
CA GLN A 929 29.14 -6.81 -13.75
C GLN A 929 30.46 -6.05 -13.55
N ARG A 930 31.59 -6.68 -13.92
CA ARG A 930 32.93 -6.06 -13.92
C ARG A 930 33.37 -5.69 -15.33
N GLY A 931 34.50 -5.00 -15.44
CA GLY A 931 35.18 -4.77 -16.73
C GLY A 931 34.51 -3.74 -17.64
N TRP A 932 33.90 -2.69 -17.08
CA TRP A 932 33.32 -1.58 -17.85
C TRP A 932 34.37 -0.66 -18.51
N GLY A 933 35.67 -0.98 -18.38
CA GLY A 933 36.75 -0.16 -18.91
C GLY A 933 36.81 1.23 -18.28
N GLU A 934 37.56 2.11 -18.93
CA GLU A 934 37.68 3.53 -18.61
C GLU A 934 37.01 4.35 -19.71
N ALA A 935 36.62 5.58 -19.39
CA ALA A 935 36.07 6.54 -20.35
C ALA A 935 37.06 6.79 -21.49
N VAL A 936 36.56 6.83 -22.73
CA VAL A 936 37.37 7.22 -23.88
C VAL A 936 37.48 8.74 -23.99
N ASN A 937 38.26 9.23 -24.95
CA ASN A 937 38.23 10.64 -25.29
C ASN A 937 36.87 11.04 -25.86
N SER A 938 36.43 12.23 -25.49
CA SER A 938 35.19 12.84 -25.96
C SER A 938 35.15 12.86 -27.49
N ARG A 939 34.01 12.47 -28.04
CA ARG A 939 33.77 12.44 -29.50
C ARG A 939 32.91 13.66 -29.86
N GLU A 940 33.22 14.31 -30.98
CA GLU A 940 32.40 15.42 -31.49
C GLU A 940 30.94 15.01 -31.72
N THR A 941 30.72 13.77 -32.15
CA THR A 941 29.38 13.17 -32.25
C THR A 941 29.38 11.82 -31.53
N PRO A 942 28.48 11.62 -30.55
CA PRO A 942 28.30 10.32 -29.92
C PRO A 942 27.97 9.21 -30.94
N LEU A 943 28.30 7.97 -30.61
CA LEU A 943 27.96 6.83 -31.44
C LEU A 943 26.46 6.55 -31.37
N ASN A 944 25.80 6.33 -32.51
CA ASN A 944 24.41 5.88 -32.51
C ASN A 944 24.37 4.36 -32.23
N SER A 945 23.53 3.92 -31.29
CA SER A 945 23.31 2.49 -31.03
C SER A 945 22.43 1.81 -32.09
N THR A 946 21.55 2.55 -32.77
CA THR A 946 20.61 1.99 -33.77
C THR A 946 21.33 1.28 -34.90
N GLY A 947 20.98 0.01 -35.11
CA GLY A 947 21.57 -0.89 -36.10
C GLY A 947 22.87 -1.55 -35.66
N ARG A 948 23.39 -1.26 -34.45
CA ARG A 948 24.60 -1.89 -33.93
C ARG A 948 24.26 -3.20 -33.24
N VAL A 949 24.56 -4.29 -33.92
CA VAL A 949 24.44 -5.65 -33.37
C VAL A 949 25.54 -5.86 -32.34
N TRP A 950 25.18 -6.49 -31.21
CA TRP A 950 26.18 -6.92 -30.25
C TRP A 950 26.92 -8.16 -30.76
N GLU A 951 28.24 -8.07 -30.81
CA GLU A 951 29.12 -9.19 -31.09
C GLU A 951 29.95 -9.51 -29.83
N PRO A 952 30.03 -10.77 -29.38
CA PRO A 952 30.86 -11.14 -28.24
C PRO A 952 32.33 -10.78 -28.50
N GLY A 953 32.91 -9.94 -27.65
CA GLY A 953 34.34 -9.60 -27.68
C GLY A 953 35.09 -10.03 -26.42
N ALA A 954 36.42 -9.86 -26.42
CA ALA A 954 37.29 -10.24 -25.30
C ALA A 954 36.89 -9.61 -23.94
N ALA A 955 36.27 -8.42 -23.97
CA ALA A 955 35.73 -7.83 -22.75
C ALA A 955 34.56 -8.65 -22.18
N ASP A 956 33.72 -9.24 -23.03
CA ASP A 956 32.43 -9.90 -22.74
C ASP A 956 32.55 -11.40 -22.45
N GLU A 957 33.63 -12.05 -22.91
CA GLU A 957 33.92 -13.48 -22.68
C GLU A 957 33.94 -13.87 -21.19
N LEU A 958 34.24 -12.91 -20.31
CA LEU A 958 34.29 -13.11 -18.86
C LEU A 958 33.06 -12.57 -18.11
N ASN A 959 32.13 -11.89 -18.78
CA ASN A 959 31.04 -11.15 -18.12
C ASN A 959 29.70 -11.09 -18.90
N THR A 960 29.41 -12.11 -19.70
CA THR A 960 28.07 -12.35 -20.26
C THR A 960 27.42 -13.52 -19.54
N MET A 961 26.11 -13.43 -19.31
CA MET A 961 25.38 -14.47 -18.61
C MET A 961 24.19 -14.93 -19.44
N THR A 962 24.37 -16.04 -20.15
CA THR A 962 23.27 -16.90 -20.57
C THR A 962 22.98 -17.84 -19.40
N HIS A 963 21.79 -17.71 -18.81
CA HIS A 963 21.39 -18.66 -17.79
C HIS A 963 20.80 -19.88 -18.49
N GLN A 964 21.52 -21.01 -18.50
CA GLN A 964 20.96 -22.29 -18.93
C GLN A 964 19.60 -22.55 -18.26
N ASN A 965 19.48 -22.20 -16.98
CA ASN A 965 18.24 -22.21 -16.21
C ASN A 965 17.06 -21.42 -16.84
N ARG A 966 17.31 -20.34 -17.60
CA ARG A 966 16.26 -19.57 -18.30
C ARG A 966 15.75 -20.33 -19.52
N ILE A 967 16.62 -21.01 -20.25
CA ILE A 967 16.25 -21.90 -21.35
C ILE A 967 15.49 -23.11 -20.79
N GLU A 968 16.02 -23.76 -19.76
CA GLU A 968 15.35 -24.87 -19.06
C GLU A 968 13.97 -24.47 -18.51
N ALA A 969 13.84 -23.25 -17.97
CA ALA A 969 12.55 -22.71 -17.53
C ALA A 969 11.58 -22.51 -18.70
N ALA A 970 12.07 -22.05 -19.86
CA ALA A 970 11.25 -21.92 -21.07
C ALA A 970 10.81 -23.28 -21.62
N GLU A 971 11.69 -24.29 -21.61
CA GLU A 971 11.41 -25.68 -22.00
C GLU A 971 10.37 -26.34 -21.08
N GLU A 972 10.55 -26.21 -19.76
CA GLU A 972 9.59 -26.68 -18.76
C GLU A 972 8.22 -26.00 -18.95
N GLY A 973 8.21 -24.68 -19.15
CA GLY A 973 7.00 -23.92 -19.45
C GLY A 973 6.31 -24.42 -20.73
N ALA A 974 7.07 -24.70 -21.79
CA ALA A 974 6.55 -25.26 -23.03
C ALA A 974 5.94 -26.65 -22.84
N ARG A 975 6.61 -27.52 -22.06
CA ARG A 975 6.10 -28.87 -21.74
C ARG A 975 4.79 -28.81 -20.97
N ARG A 976 4.67 -27.90 -19.99
CA ARG A 976 3.43 -27.70 -19.21
C ARG A 976 2.29 -27.16 -20.06
N ARG A 977 2.56 -26.23 -20.99
CA ARG A 977 1.55 -25.75 -21.95
C ARG A 977 1.06 -26.87 -22.87
N ALA A 978 1.98 -27.67 -23.42
CA ALA A 978 1.64 -28.79 -24.30
C ALA A 978 0.74 -29.83 -23.60
N ALA A 979 0.91 -30.05 -22.29
CA ALA A 979 0.08 -30.95 -21.51
C ALA A 979 -1.38 -30.48 -21.34
N ILE A 980 -1.70 -29.22 -21.68
CA ILE A 980 -3.03 -28.61 -21.53
C ILE A 980 -3.79 -28.54 -22.88
N THR A 981 -3.13 -28.85 -24.00
CA THR A 981 -3.71 -28.82 -25.35
C THR A 981 -4.56 -30.07 -25.65
N PRO A 982 -5.73 -29.95 -26.33
CA PRO A 982 -6.34 -28.70 -26.80
C PRO A 982 -6.90 -27.91 -25.63
N ASN A 983 -6.78 -26.57 -25.72
CA ASN A 983 -7.29 -25.54 -24.78
C ASN A 983 -8.56 -26.03 -24.07
N ARG A 984 -8.40 -26.81 -22.99
CA ARG A 984 -9.53 -27.54 -22.41
C ARG A 984 -10.42 -26.45 -21.82
N THR A 985 -11.70 -26.48 -22.16
CA THR A 985 -12.70 -25.78 -21.34
C THR A 985 -12.62 -26.41 -19.97
N VAL A 986 -11.79 -25.87 -19.09
CA VAL A 986 -11.73 -26.30 -17.70
C VAL A 986 -13.00 -25.75 -17.09
N PRO A 987 -13.96 -26.60 -16.66
CA PRO A 987 -15.12 -26.12 -15.97
C PRO A 987 -14.63 -25.22 -14.82
N VAL A 988 -15.33 -24.10 -14.56
CA VAL A 988 -15.08 -23.20 -13.42
C VAL A 988 -13.98 -22.14 -13.60
N GLN A 989 -13.21 -22.15 -14.70
CA GLN A 989 -12.31 -21.03 -15.03
C GLN A 989 -13.06 -19.95 -15.80
N PHE A 990 -13.15 -18.75 -15.21
CA PHE A 990 -13.78 -17.59 -15.86
C PHE A 990 -12.99 -17.24 -17.11
N ARG A 991 -13.60 -17.48 -18.27
CA ARG A 991 -13.04 -17.16 -19.58
C ARG A 991 -13.80 -16.01 -20.18
N ARG A 992 -13.09 -15.04 -20.72
CA ARG A 992 -13.68 -13.99 -21.53
C ARG A 992 -13.95 -14.56 -22.92
N THR A 993 -15.16 -14.39 -23.44
CA THR A 993 -15.57 -14.93 -24.75
C THR A 993 -15.84 -13.86 -25.79
N ASP A 994 -16.23 -12.66 -25.37
CA ASP A 994 -16.55 -11.57 -26.28
C ASP A 994 -15.53 -10.43 -26.24
N SER A 995 -15.18 -9.93 -27.43
CA SER A 995 -14.53 -8.64 -27.61
C SER A 995 -15.58 -7.53 -27.44
N CYS A 996 -15.20 -6.42 -26.82
CA CYS A 996 -16.01 -5.20 -26.75
C CYS A 996 -15.45 -4.11 -27.67
N ILE A 997 -14.66 -4.50 -28.68
CA ILE A 997 -14.03 -3.59 -29.64
C ILE A 997 -15.03 -2.65 -30.30
N ASP A 998 -16.25 -3.10 -30.63
CA ASP A 998 -17.25 -2.22 -31.27
C ASP A 998 -17.72 -1.10 -30.33
N SER A 999 -17.66 -1.33 -29.02
CA SER A 999 -17.98 -0.33 -28.00
C SER A 999 -16.79 0.56 -27.61
N ILE A 1000 -15.56 0.10 -27.87
CA ILE A 1000 -14.32 0.88 -27.71
C ILE A 1000 -13.97 1.63 -29.01
N GLY A 1001 -14.41 1.12 -30.16
CA GLY A 1001 -14.17 1.62 -31.51
C GLY A 1001 -14.58 3.09 -31.66
N PRO A 1002 -14.16 3.76 -32.74
CA PRO A 1002 -14.13 5.21 -32.80
C PRO A 1002 -15.46 5.79 -32.34
N LEU A 1003 -15.42 6.48 -31.19
CA LEU A 1003 -16.46 7.41 -30.80
C LEU A 1003 -16.57 8.39 -31.97
N LEU A 1004 -17.65 8.25 -32.76
CA LEU A 1004 -17.97 9.14 -33.87
C LEU A 1004 -17.89 10.61 -33.43
#